data_AF-A0A319BRM5-F1
#
_entry.id   AF-A0A319BRM5-F1
#
_cell.length_a   1.000
_cell.length_b   1.000
_cell.length_c   1.000
_cell.angle_alpha   90.00
_cell.angle_beta   90.00
_cell.angle_gamma   90.00
#
_symmetry.space_group_name_H-M   'P 1'
#
loop_
_entity.id
_entity.type
_entity.pdbx_description
1 polymer ?
#
loop_
_entity_poly.entity_id
_entity_poly.type
_entity_poly.pdbx_seq_one_letter_code
_entity_poly.pdbx_strand_id
1 'polypeptide(L)'
;MSTTPFLVRVEGDGQPEQTITQAPAQDKATGLPATITTLASSTNGATVGDVVIKLDSTVAAHLQALLSASDNNNCDVSADFFPSSSLRTRSLDLANIVCGAQNIISDSIHHGGYPNWLLMNQGRFPFTAADLTAGANAVVQWNLALGHELNQRISPSHLHGLAIGAFVSALSFYLNEGITTDNVIPSAYLQGGPTATVCQAQTATQCGVECGVQPWAPQFTCLTSCSTVTSCDAQNALTTTMTTIMTAFGPQATGPSSANQGQQIAVASYVSPLGDPTAWDRLIKYDVKKMPILVANVVNGPDSAVDTSWQDVIQRASDAGKTVLGYVRTGYLGVSAQKFQTRLGSGDLADWAAQIEEDVAMWYKLYGDSIGGIFFDEGWPECGDNNKYVDFYKYINAYTKRAHPDAYTVLNPGSPMASCFEDTMDTLLTFELSYDSYINCYTPNTWTPKDPRKLWHIVYNVSESSISEVVKLANKRGAGFLQLTNDLMPNPYDTLPEDSYIQSMMDAMDGGSLLKADAAAWKADGEAGTVTELTVVTSDYSSAKLSWNAATNAQGYNVYAGGTLVASVPSSMTEVTIGSLASGTSYTIYISAVGEGGKLGSSSNQVTVATESLPGGKTVTNYKSSPRESSTVIEADVLVPYSLVRLYLWDSIECDFDNDPGWRVDFEVDDYVCAHYMVDGTTLYRYNGVLPKGSTAPPWSWEIIDTVTRDINGYTYTWTLPLGTSTVDTSKFVVQAQGYNPLTNIFEPDPSDYDCKGSSMCTTPDLLEWCDHAVDNLYRDDNLNYHSAEMIDGTYWNSQSGNCWGDQTRSCGVFIQGQNCSISGNDMWNDYQNIRNIGGCKKCGSYHRDDGCLVTINYVYQCDNH
;
A
#
# COMPACT_ATOMS: atom_id res chain seq x y z
N MET A 1 24.24 53.01 2.20
CA MET A 1 22.92 53.58 1.90
C MET A 1 21.96 52.41 1.67
N SER A 2 20.77 52.25 2.26
CA SER A 2 20.12 52.91 3.42
C SER A 2 18.74 52.28 3.66
N THR A 3 18.18 52.10 4.86
CA THR A 3 18.72 52.10 6.24
C THR A 3 17.65 51.50 7.19
N THR A 4 17.98 50.61 8.12
CA THR A 4 17.01 50.06 9.11
C THR A 4 16.92 50.99 10.33
N PRO A 5 15.71 51.39 10.80
CA PRO A 5 15.58 52.20 12.00
C PRO A 5 15.76 51.35 13.26
N PHE A 6 16.65 51.78 14.14
CA PHE A 6 16.74 51.30 15.53
C PHE A 6 16.49 52.48 16.47
N LEU A 7 15.66 52.26 17.49
CA LEU A 7 15.28 53.28 18.46
C LEU A 7 16.37 53.40 19.53
N VAL A 8 17.21 54.44 19.43
CA VAL A 8 18.27 54.73 20.40
C VAL A 8 17.86 55.96 21.22
N ARG A 9 17.64 55.78 22.52
CA ARG A 9 17.48 56.89 23.48
C ARG A 9 18.88 57.26 24.00
N VAL A 10 19.37 58.44 23.62
CA VAL A 10 20.65 58.98 24.14
C VAL A 10 20.33 60.04 25.19
N GLU A 11 20.78 59.81 26.42
CA GLU A 11 20.74 60.81 27.50
C GLU A 11 22.17 61.23 27.86
N GLY A 12 22.55 62.45 27.46
CA GLY A 12 23.75 63.14 27.94
C GLY A 12 25.07 62.85 27.20
N ASP A 13 25.90 63.89 27.09
CA ASP A 13 27.19 63.85 26.38
C ASP A 13 28.29 63.16 27.19
N GLY A 14 28.64 61.93 26.79
CA GLY A 14 29.80 61.22 27.33
C GLY A 14 29.96 59.79 26.79
N GLN A 15 30.87 59.59 25.84
CA GLN A 15 31.40 58.25 25.52
C GLN A 15 32.08 57.66 26.78
N PRO A 16 32.09 56.33 27.03
CA PRO A 16 32.18 55.28 25.99
C PRO A 16 31.41 53.95 26.27
N GLU A 17 31.62 52.98 25.36
CA GLU A 17 31.48 51.50 25.50
C GLU A 17 30.17 50.90 26.04
N GLN A 18 29.49 50.08 25.20
CA GLN A 18 28.88 48.83 25.68
C GLN A 18 28.99 47.67 24.68
N THR A 19 29.27 46.49 25.26
CA THR A 19 29.35 45.17 24.65
C THR A 19 28.01 44.70 24.10
N ILE A 20 28.00 44.06 22.92
CA ILE A 20 26.82 43.33 22.44
C ILE A 20 26.64 42.07 23.30
N THR A 21 25.78 42.17 24.30
CA THR A 21 25.19 40.99 24.94
C THR A 21 23.90 40.69 24.19
N GLN A 22 23.83 39.56 23.49
CA GLN A 22 22.58 39.11 22.90
C GLN A 22 21.59 38.86 24.04
N ALA A 23 20.43 39.52 24.02
CA ALA A 23 19.40 39.30 25.03
C ALA A 23 19.01 37.81 25.02
N PRO A 24 18.75 37.18 26.18
CA PRO A 24 18.28 35.80 26.22
C PRO A 24 17.01 35.66 25.38
N ALA A 25 16.85 34.52 24.71
CA ALA A 25 15.55 34.15 24.18
C ALA A 25 14.60 33.96 25.37
N GLN A 26 13.76 34.97 25.64
CA GLN A 26 12.62 34.80 26.54
C GLN A 26 11.51 34.06 25.81
N ASP A 27 10.82 33.22 26.58
CA ASP A 27 9.84 32.25 26.14
C ASP A 27 8.75 32.89 25.27
N LYS A 28 8.29 32.16 24.26
CA LYS A 28 7.10 32.50 23.47
C LYS A 28 6.15 31.30 23.51
N ALA A 29 5.00 31.45 24.13
CA ALA A 29 4.08 30.32 24.29
C ALA A 29 3.43 29.93 22.95
N THR A 30 3.70 28.70 22.52
CA THR A 30 2.89 27.97 21.54
C THR A 30 1.98 27.00 22.29
N GLY A 31 0.68 27.01 22.00
CA GLY A 31 -0.28 26.10 22.63
C GLY A 31 -1.58 26.02 21.84
N LEU A 32 -2.49 25.16 22.31
CA LEU A 32 -3.79 24.92 21.67
C LEU A 32 -4.65 26.19 21.60
N PRO A 33 -5.55 26.32 20.60
CA PRO A 33 -6.51 27.42 20.52
C PRO A 33 -7.33 27.56 21.82
N ALA A 34 -7.56 28.81 22.24
CA ALA A 34 -8.35 29.08 23.43
C ALA A 34 -9.80 28.62 23.25
N THR A 35 -10.32 27.82 24.18
CA THR A 35 -11.72 27.33 24.10
C THR A 35 -12.62 28.28 24.89
N ILE A 36 -13.58 28.91 24.20
CA ILE A 36 -14.45 29.96 24.75
C ILE A 36 -15.87 29.42 24.97
N THR A 37 -16.24 29.19 26.22
CA THR A 37 -17.52 28.56 26.62
C THR A 37 -18.36 29.50 27.47
N THR A 38 -19.59 29.81 27.03
CA THR A 38 -20.58 30.51 27.86
C THR A 38 -21.30 29.51 28.74
N LEU A 39 -21.37 29.76 30.05
CA LEU A 39 -21.94 28.82 31.01
C LEU A 39 -23.47 28.82 30.99
N ALA A 40 -24.05 27.67 30.64
CA ALA A 40 -25.50 27.42 30.73
C ALA A 40 -25.99 27.09 32.16
N SER A 41 -25.08 26.84 33.10
CA SER A 41 -25.35 26.54 34.51
C SER A 41 -24.18 26.98 35.40
N SER A 42 -24.47 27.32 36.67
CA SER A 42 -23.45 27.79 37.62
C SER A 42 -22.51 26.65 38.05
N THR A 43 -21.21 26.83 37.89
CA THR A 43 -20.17 25.84 38.23
C THR A 43 -18.88 26.53 38.67
N ASN A 44 -18.13 25.93 39.60
CA ASN A 44 -16.80 26.39 40.07
C ASN A 44 -16.70 27.90 40.39
N GLY A 45 -17.71 28.46 41.06
CA GLY A 45 -17.73 29.88 41.46
C GLY A 45 -18.20 30.85 40.36
N ALA A 46 -18.34 30.40 39.11
CA ALA A 46 -18.91 31.16 38.01
C ALA A 46 -20.43 30.96 37.88
N THR A 47 -21.11 31.96 37.32
CA THR A 47 -22.57 32.07 37.21
C THR A 47 -23.06 31.87 35.77
N VAL A 48 -24.38 31.70 35.62
CA VAL A 48 -25.00 31.46 34.30
C VAL A 48 -24.83 32.69 33.40
N GLY A 49 -24.30 32.47 32.20
CA GLY A 49 -23.97 33.50 31.22
C GLY A 49 -22.54 34.02 31.29
N ASP A 50 -21.75 33.64 32.31
CA ASP A 50 -20.32 33.97 32.35
C ASP A 50 -19.57 33.22 31.24
N VAL A 51 -18.52 33.84 30.71
CA VAL A 51 -17.69 33.23 29.66
C VAL A 51 -16.40 32.70 30.27
N VAL A 52 -16.19 31.39 30.15
CA VAL A 52 -14.94 30.72 30.53
C VAL A 52 -14.04 30.61 29.32
N ILE A 53 -12.81 31.11 29.45
CA ILE A 53 -11.75 31.03 28.46
C ILE A 53 -10.74 30.01 28.98
N LYS A 54 -10.74 28.83 28.35
CA LYS A 54 -9.77 27.78 28.66
C LYS A 54 -8.50 27.98 27.86
N LEU A 55 -7.37 27.99 28.54
CA LEU A 55 -6.03 28.13 27.98
C LEU A 55 -5.21 26.86 28.26
N ASP A 56 -4.29 26.55 27.34
CA ASP A 56 -3.24 25.56 27.62
C ASP A 56 -2.41 25.99 28.85
N SER A 57 -1.95 25.04 29.65
CA SER A 57 -1.21 25.32 30.89
C SER A 57 0.09 26.09 30.66
N THR A 58 0.77 25.88 29.53
CA THR A 58 1.98 26.61 29.16
C THR A 58 1.68 28.04 28.71
N VAL A 59 0.59 28.23 27.95
CA VAL A 59 0.09 29.56 27.53
C VAL A 59 -0.38 30.37 28.76
N ALA A 60 -1.09 29.73 29.69
CA ALA A 60 -1.52 30.35 30.94
C ALA A 60 -0.33 30.81 31.78
N ALA A 61 0.70 29.96 31.96
CA ALA A 61 1.91 30.31 32.69
C ALA A 61 2.70 31.46 32.04
N HIS A 62 2.78 31.48 30.71
CA HIS A 62 3.44 32.55 29.96
C HIS A 62 2.70 33.89 30.07
N LEU A 63 1.38 33.89 29.85
CA LEU A 63 0.55 35.09 30.00
C LEU A 63 0.57 35.61 31.44
N GLN A 64 0.57 34.72 32.44
CA GLN A 64 0.77 35.10 33.85
C GLN A 64 2.11 35.82 34.03
N ALA A 65 3.21 35.28 33.50
CA ALA A 65 4.54 35.89 33.61
C ALA A 65 4.62 37.27 32.91
N LEU A 66 4.14 37.34 31.66
CA LEU A 66 4.15 38.56 30.84
C LEU A 66 3.31 39.69 31.45
N LEU A 67 2.10 39.37 31.94
CA LEU A 67 1.22 40.36 32.55
C LEU A 67 1.66 40.74 33.97
N SER A 68 2.26 39.82 34.75
CA SER A 68 2.85 40.14 36.05
C SER A 68 4.07 41.06 35.94
N ALA A 69 4.78 41.03 34.81
CA ALA A 69 5.92 41.88 34.53
C ALA A 69 5.55 43.22 33.83
N SER A 70 4.28 43.41 33.48
CA SER A 70 3.82 44.61 32.76
C SER A 70 3.65 45.80 33.70
N ASP A 71 4.38 46.89 33.45
CA ASP A 71 4.16 48.21 34.05
C ASP A 71 3.65 49.22 33.01
N ASN A 72 3.00 50.28 33.47
CA ASN A 72 2.39 51.29 32.60
C ASN A 72 3.33 52.43 32.19
N ASN A 73 4.64 52.31 32.45
CA ASN A 73 5.63 53.35 32.11
C ASN A 73 6.15 53.22 30.66
N ASN A 74 5.95 52.07 30.00
CA ASN A 74 6.53 51.75 28.69
C ASN A 74 5.50 51.46 27.57
N CYS A 75 4.21 51.67 27.82
CA CYS A 75 3.12 51.43 26.86
C CYS A 75 2.65 52.72 26.18
N ASP A 76 2.24 52.65 24.91
CA ASP A 76 1.66 53.80 24.20
C ASP A 76 0.17 53.94 24.54
N VAL A 77 -0.07 54.51 25.71
CA VAL A 77 -1.38 55.03 26.14
C VAL A 77 -1.45 56.51 25.79
N SER A 78 -1.87 56.81 24.55
CA SER A 78 -1.84 58.18 24.01
C SER A 78 -2.49 59.21 24.95
N ALA A 79 -1.85 60.39 25.07
CA ALA A 79 -2.11 61.34 26.16
C ALA A 79 -3.55 61.93 26.21
N ASP A 80 -4.32 61.80 25.13
CA ASP A 80 -5.70 62.29 25.03
C ASP A 80 -6.77 61.25 25.41
N PHE A 81 -6.40 59.99 25.70
CA PHE A 81 -7.39 58.90 25.78
C PHE A 81 -8.28 58.87 27.03
N PHE A 82 -7.84 59.46 28.16
CA PHE A 82 -8.61 59.46 29.42
C PHE A 82 -8.64 60.84 30.11
N PRO A 83 -9.62 61.71 29.78
CA PRO A 83 -9.90 62.89 30.60
C PRO A 83 -10.34 62.44 32.00
N SER A 84 -9.63 62.97 32.99
CA SER A 84 -9.69 62.68 34.43
C SER A 84 -11.00 62.14 35.03
N SER A 85 -10.83 61.17 35.94
CA SER A 85 -11.74 60.75 37.03
C SER A 85 -12.88 59.73 36.77
N SER A 86 -13.16 59.27 35.55
CA SER A 86 -14.22 58.26 35.31
C SER A 86 -13.83 56.81 35.62
N LEU A 87 -12.55 56.42 35.51
CA LEU A 87 -12.09 55.02 35.53
C LEU A 87 -11.88 54.37 36.91
N ARG A 88 -12.62 54.78 37.95
CA ARG A 88 -12.69 54.03 39.23
C ARG A 88 -14.11 53.58 39.60
N THR A 89 -15.03 53.57 38.66
CA THR A 89 -16.43 53.14 38.85
C THR A 89 -16.61 51.63 39.05
N ARG A 90 -15.64 50.80 38.62
CA ARG A 90 -15.66 49.33 38.78
C ARG A 90 -14.37 48.74 39.39
N SER A 91 -13.50 49.56 39.96
CA SER A 91 -12.17 49.14 40.47
C SER A 91 -11.20 48.52 39.44
N LEU A 92 -11.50 48.59 38.14
CA LEU A 92 -10.63 48.11 37.06
C LEU A 92 -9.68 49.22 36.58
N ASP A 93 -8.38 48.94 36.52
CA ASP A 93 -7.39 49.85 35.94
C ASP A 93 -7.27 49.60 34.43
N LEU A 94 -8.08 50.31 33.65
CA LEU A 94 -8.15 50.15 32.20
C LEU A 94 -6.85 50.52 31.48
N ALA A 95 -6.02 51.41 32.05
CA ALA A 95 -4.73 51.75 31.48
C ALA A 95 -3.77 50.54 31.53
N ASN A 96 -3.76 49.83 32.66
CA ASN A 96 -2.97 48.60 32.81
C ASN A 96 -3.52 47.45 31.95
N ILE A 97 -4.85 47.34 31.79
CA ILE A 97 -5.47 46.35 30.88
C ILE A 97 -5.04 46.60 29.42
N VAL A 98 -5.11 47.84 28.95
CA VAL A 98 -4.69 48.20 27.57
C VAL A 98 -3.20 47.98 27.37
N CYS A 99 -2.36 48.37 28.34
CA CYS A 99 -0.91 48.14 28.31
C CYS A 99 -0.55 46.65 28.29
N GLY A 100 -1.17 45.84 29.15
CA GLY A 100 -1.00 44.38 29.14
C GLY A 100 -1.37 43.75 27.80
N ALA A 101 -2.44 44.24 27.15
CA ALA A 101 -2.83 43.79 25.82
C ALA A 101 -1.81 44.18 24.72
N GLN A 102 -1.24 45.39 24.79
CA GLN A 102 -0.16 45.83 23.89
C GLN A 102 1.10 44.96 24.05
N ASN A 103 1.44 44.57 25.28
CA ASN A 103 2.56 43.66 25.57
C ASN A 103 2.32 42.24 25.02
N ILE A 104 1.11 41.70 25.20
CA ILE A 104 0.70 40.40 24.60
C ILE A 104 0.89 40.42 23.08
N ILE A 105 0.43 41.47 22.41
CA ILE A 105 0.52 41.60 20.95
C ILE A 105 1.99 41.72 20.49
N SER A 106 2.78 42.53 21.19
CA SER A 106 4.20 42.76 20.85
C SER A 106 5.06 41.50 21.01
N ASP A 107 4.73 40.65 21.99
CA ASP A 107 5.35 39.34 22.15
C ASP A 107 4.85 38.35 21.09
N SER A 108 3.55 38.35 20.80
CA SER A 108 2.90 37.31 19.98
C SER A 108 3.04 37.51 18.46
N ILE A 109 3.13 38.75 17.97
CA ILE A 109 3.22 39.04 16.53
C ILE A 109 4.68 39.24 16.10
N HIS A 110 5.10 38.52 15.06
CA HIS A 110 6.42 38.70 14.43
C HIS A 110 6.34 38.39 12.93
N HIS A 111 7.41 38.69 12.17
CA HIS A 111 7.48 38.45 10.72
C HIS A 111 7.18 37.00 10.27
N GLY A 112 7.24 36.01 11.18
CA GLY A 112 6.90 34.61 10.90
C GLY A 112 5.43 34.25 11.10
N GLY A 113 4.64 35.05 11.83
CA GLY A 113 3.22 34.79 12.07
C GLY A 113 2.70 35.34 13.41
N TYR A 114 1.68 34.69 13.93
CA TYR A 114 1.05 34.91 15.23
C TYR A 114 0.54 33.55 15.78
N PRO A 115 0.40 33.37 17.10
CA PRO A 115 -0.08 32.12 17.68
C PRO A 115 -1.61 32.01 17.66
N ASN A 116 -2.11 30.80 17.38
CA ASN A 116 -3.55 30.54 17.24
C ASN A 116 -4.36 30.71 18.54
N TRP A 117 -3.74 30.60 19.72
CA TRP A 117 -4.43 30.84 21.00
C TRP A 117 -4.89 32.29 21.19
N LEU A 118 -4.25 33.25 20.49
CA LEU A 118 -4.58 34.67 20.57
C LEU A 118 -5.74 35.07 19.65
N LEU A 119 -6.09 34.25 18.65
CA LEU A 119 -7.14 34.58 17.68
C LEU A 119 -8.53 34.23 18.22
N MET A 120 -9.08 35.13 19.04
CA MET A 120 -10.41 34.95 19.65
C MET A 120 -11.52 35.63 18.84
N ASN A 121 -12.68 34.97 18.68
CA ASN A 121 -13.81 35.54 17.94
C ASN A 121 -14.47 36.68 18.73
N GLN A 122 -14.43 37.91 18.19
CA GLN A 122 -15.05 39.10 18.78
C GLN A 122 -16.55 38.94 19.10
N GLY A 123 -17.29 38.12 18.34
CA GLY A 123 -18.71 37.86 18.56
C GLY A 123 -19.02 37.18 19.89
N ARG A 124 -18.00 36.63 20.57
CA ARG A 124 -18.12 36.01 21.90
C ARG A 124 -17.94 37.01 23.05
N PHE A 125 -17.51 38.25 22.77
CA PHE A 125 -17.24 39.29 23.78
C PHE A 125 -17.97 40.61 23.48
N PRO A 126 -19.31 40.65 23.49
CA PRO A 126 -20.08 41.85 23.22
C PRO A 126 -20.01 42.84 24.41
N PHE A 127 -18.92 43.59 24.53
CA PHE A 127 -18.73 44.59 25.59
C PHE A 127 -19.73 45.74 25.46
N THR A 128 -20.52 45.98 26.51
CA THR A 128 -21.55 47.04 26.56
C THR A 128 -21.19 48.24 27.41
N ALA A 129 -20.30 48.06 28.40
CA ALA A 129 -19.81 49.16 29.21
C ALA A 129 -18.91 50.04 28.33
N ALA A 130 -19.29 51.30 28.15
CA ALA A 130 -18.60 52.23 27.26
C ALA A 130 -17.08 52.27 27.49
N ASP A 131 -16.64 52.16 28.75
CA ASP A 131 -15.22 52.11 29.12
C ASP A 131 -14.51 50.85 28.58
N LEU A 132 -15.13 49.67 28.66
CA LEU A 132 -14.55 48.43 28.09
C LEU A 132 -14.57 48.44 26.56
N THR A 133 -15.65 48.95 25.96
CA THR A 133 -15.73 49.13 24.50
C THR A 133 -14.66 50.11 24.01
N ALA A 134 -14.40 51.20 24.76
CA ALA A 134 -13.32 52.14 24.46
C ALA A 134 -11.93 51.50 24.61
N GLY A 135 -11.69 50.72 25.67
CA GLY A 135 -10.43 49.99 25.87
C GLY A 135 -10.15 48.96 24.78
N ALA A 136 -11.14 48.13 24.42
CA ALA A 136 -11.00 47.15 23.34
C ALA A 136 -10.71 47.84 22.00
N ASN A 137 -11.44 48.91 21.69
CA ASN A 137 -11.22 49.70 20.47
C ASN A 137 -9.83 50.39 20.46
N ALA A 138 -9.30 50.82 21.60
CA ALA A 138 -7.95 51.37 21.70
C ALA A 138 -6.89 50.33 21.26
N VAL A 139 -6.97 49.11 21.79
CA VAL A 139 -6.07 48.00 21.42
C VAL A 139 -6.24 47.63 19.94
N VAL A 140 -7.47 47.62 19.42
CA VAL A 140 -7.74 47.38 17.98
C VAL A 140 -7.09 48.44 17.10
N GLN A 141 -7.27 49.73 17.38
CA GLN A 141 -6.69 50.81 16.58
C GLN A 141 -5.16 50.77 16.62
N TRP A 142 -4.59 50.56 17.81
CA TRP A 142 -3.15 50.42 18.00
C TRP A 142 -2.59 49.19 17.26
N ASN A 143 -3.26 48.03 17.31
CA ASN A 143 -2.79 46.82 16.61
C ASN A 143 -2.94 46.92 15.08
N LEU A 144 -3.95 47.63 14.59
CA LEU A 144 -4.09 47.89 13.15
C LEU A 144 -2.97 48.80 12.62
N ALA A 145 -2.45 49.71 13.46
CA ALA A 145 -1.28 50.52 13.13
C ALA A 145 0.03 49.72 13.27
N LEU A 146 0.36 49.24 14.48
CA LEU A 146 1.67 48.65 14.79
C LEU A 146 1.79 47.17 14.37
N GLY A 147 0.72 46.38 14.49
CA GLY A 147 0.73 44.95 14.14
C GLY A 147 0.99 44.70 12.66
N HIS A 148 0.62 45.64 11.78
CA HIS A 148 0.98 45.61 10.37
C HIS A 148 2.48 45.90 10.12
N GLU A 149 3.11 46.74 10.95
CA GLU A 149 4.57 46.96 10.90
C GLU A 149 5.33 45.73 11.42
N LEU A 150 4.83 45.09 12.48
CA LEU A 150 5.38 43.84 13.02
C LEU A 150 5.24 42.66 12.05
N ASN A 151 4.12 42.56 11.30
CA ASN A 151 3.97 41.61 10.22
C ASN A 151 2.96 42.06 9.14
N GLN A 152 3.50 42.56 8.03
CA GLN A 152 2.73 43.05 6.87
C GLN A 152 1.87 41.97 6.17
N ARG A 153 2.09 40.68 6.46
CA ARG A 153 1.33 39.56 5.86
C ARG A 153 0.02 39.26 6.57
N ILE A 154 -0.20 39.79 7.78
CA ILE A 154 -1.45 39.58 8.53
C ILE A 154 -2.52 40.52 7.98
N SER A 155 -3.70 39.99 7.64
CA SER A 155 -4.80 40.82 7.16
C SER A 155 -5.36 41.72 8.28
N PRO A 156 -5.91 42.91 7.96
CA PRO A 156 -6.54 43.78 8.96
C PRO A 156 -7.65 43.08 9.78
N SER A 157 -8.37 42.12 9.18
CA SER A 157 -9.37 41.31 9.89
C SER A 157 -8.76 40.39 10.97
N HIS A 158 -7.59 39.80 10.71
CA HIS A 158 -6.89 38.98 11.71
C HIS A 158 -6.23 39.85 12.79
N LEU A 159 -5.62 40.98 12.42
CA LEU A 159 -5.12 41.96 13.39
C LEU A 159 -6.22 42.44 14.35
N HIS A 160 -7.44 42.66 13.84
CA HIS A 160 -8.60 42.96 14.68
C HIS A 160 -8.91 41.82 15.69
N GLY A 161 -8.98 40.56 15.23
CA GLY A 161 -9.25 39.41 16.11
C GLY A 161 -8.17 39.21 17.19
N LEU A 162 -6.89 39.38 16.83
CA LEU A 162 -5.76 39.27 17.76
C LEU A 162 -5.79 40.37 18.83
N ALA A 163 -6.21 41.60 18.46
CA ALA A 163 -6.37 42.69 19.40
C ALA A 163 -7.47 42.41 20.45
N ILE A 164 -8.58 41.80 20.01
CA ILE A 164 -9.66 41.40 20.93
C ILE A 164 -9.19 40.27 21.86
N GLY A 165 -8.50 39.25 21.34
CA GLY A 165 -7.95 38.18 22.18
C GLY A 165 -6.93 38.68 23.21
N ALA A 166 -6.08 39.64 22.83
CA ALA A 166 -5.13 40.29 23.74
C ALA A 166 -5.85 41.09 24.84
N PHE A 167 -6.83 41.93 24.46
CA PHE A 167 -7.61 42.73 25.40
C PHE A 167 -8.39 41.86 26.40
N VAL A 168 -9.03 40.79 25.90
CA VAL A 168 -9.77 39.83 26.72
C VAL A 168 -8.84 39.07 27.68
N SER A 169 -7.65 38.69 27.23
CA SER A 169 -6.65 38.01 28.06
C SER A 169 -6.11 38.93 29.17
N ALA A 170 -5.78 40.17 28.83
CA ALA A 170 -5.39 41.17 29.84
C ALA A 170 -6.54 41.47 30.83
N LEU A 171 -7.77 41.66 30.34
CA LEU A 171 -8.95 41.85 31.17
C LEU A 171 -9.18 40.66 32.12
N SER A 172 -8.96 39.43 31.65
CA SER A 172 -9.06 38.21 32.46
C SER A 172 -8.08 38.23 33.63
N PHE A 173 -6.82 38.62 33.40
CA PHE A 173 -5.79 38.71 34.46
C PHE A 173 -6.22 39.64 35.60
N TYR A 174 -6.70 40.84 35.28
CA TYR A 174 -7.12 41.81 36.30
C TYR A 174 -8.45 41.46 36.98
N LEU A 175 -9.33 40.68 36.33
CA LEU A 175 -10.58 40.19 36.93
C LEU A 175 -10.39 38.98 37.85
N ASN A 176 -9.44 38.10 37.54
CA ASN A 176 -9.22 36.83 38.25
C ASN A 176 -8.01 36.89 39.21
N GLU A 177 -7.40 38.06 39.39
CA GLU A 177 -6.15 38.29 40.15
C GLU A 177 -4.96 37.41 39.66
N GLY A 178 -4.99 37.06 38.38
CA GLY A 178 -4.04 36.16 37.70
C GLY A 178 -4.63 35.52 36.45
N ILE A 179 -3.81 34.77 35.72
CA ILE A 179 -4.20 33.88 34.61
C ILE A 179 -3.98 32.43 35.03
N THR A 180 -4.96 31.58 34.74
CA THR A 180 -4.89 30.14 34.95
C THR A 180 -5.31 29.39 33.69
N THR A 181 -5.50 28.07 33.76
CA THR A 181 -6.11 27.29 32.66
C THR A 181 -7.57 27.62 32.42
N ASP A 182 -8.29 28.19 33.40
CA ASP A 182 -9.72 28.46 33.34
C ASP A 182 -9.98 29.89 33.82
N ASN A 183 -10.20 30.82 32.87
CA ASN A 183 -10.31 32.25 33.16
C ASN A 183 -11.74 32.72 32.92
N VAL A 184 -12.34 33.38 33.91
CA VAL A 184 -13.76 33.77 33.85
C VAL A 184 -13.90 35.26 33.51
N ILE A 185 -14.70 35.57 32.48
CA ILE A 185 -15.24 36.90 32.21
C ILE A 185 -16.70 36.90 32.68
N PRO A 186 -17.05 37.62 33.78
CA PRO A 186 -18.42 37.68 34.25
C PRO A 186 -19.37 38.34 33.24
N SER A 187 -20.55 37.76 33.10
CA SER A 187 -21.68 38.21 32.27
C SER A 187 -22.06 39.67 32.49
N ALA A 188 -21.81 40.22 33.69
CA ALA A 188 -22.01 41.64 34.01
C ALA A 188 -21.09 42.63 33.25
N TYR A 189 -20.15 42.11 32.44
CA TYR A 189 -19.31 42.86 31.52
C TYR A 189 -19.68 42.65 30.03
N LEU A 190 -20.67 41.81 29.73
CA LEU A 190 -21.08 41.37 28.39
C LEU A 190 -22.57 41.68 28.10
N GLN A 191 -22.94 41.82 26.82
CA GLN A 191 -24.33 42.02 26.40
C GLN A 191 -25.15 40.73 26.50
N GLY A 192 -26.37 40.81 27.04
CA GLY A 192 -27.38 39.75 26.90
C GLY A 192 -27.34 38.61 27.91
N GLY A 193 -26.35 38.54 28.81
CA GLY A 193 -26.31 37.54 29.89
C GLY A 193 -26.33 36.09 29.36
N PRO A 194 -27.12 35.17 29.94
CA PRO A 194 -27.19 33.76 29.53
C PRO A 194 -27.47 33.47 28.04
N THR A 195 -27.96 34.44 27.28
CA THR A 195 -28.30 34.31 25.86
C THR A 195 -27.32 35.02 24.92
N ALA A 196 -26.16 35.49 25.41
CA ALA A 196 -25.17 36.24 24.66
C ALA A 196 -24.61 35.54 23.40
N THR A 197 -24.71 34.20 23.30
CA THR A 197 -24.12 33.39 22.22
C THR A 197 -25.14 32.76 21.25
N VAL A 198 -26.35 33.31 21.13
CA VAL A 198 -27.26 32.90 20.04
C VAL A 198 -26.74 33.48 18.73
N CYS A 199 -26.00 32.67 17.97
CA CYS A 199 -25.58 32.98 16.61
C CYS A 199 -26.31 32.09 15.59
N GLN A 200 -26.33 32.47 14.31
CA GLN A 200 -26.76 31.55 13.24
C GLN A 200 -25.69 30.48 13.00
N ALA A 201 -26.08 29.21 13.08
CA ALA A 201 -25.22 28.12 12.70
C ALA A 201 -24.83 28.25 11.21
N GLN A 202 -23.53 28.27 10.95
CA GLN A 202 -22.94 28.25 9.62
C GLN A 202 -22.49 26.83 9.29
N THR A 203 -22.56 26.47 8.02
CA THR A 203 -22.13 25.16 7.53
C THR A 203 -20.88 25.36 6.68
N ALA A 204 -19.75 24.82 7.13
CA ALA A 204 -18.47 24.88 6.41
C ALA A 204 -17.84 23.49 6.30
N THR A 205 -17.09 23.26 5.23
CA THR A 205 -16.27 22.06 5.08
C THR A 205 -14.97 22.27 5.84
N GLN A 206 -14.81 21.57 6.96
CA GLN A 206 -13.61 21.59 7.78
C GLN A 206 -12.81 20.30 7.52
N CYS A 207 -11.64 20.46 6.89
CA CYS A 207 -10.72 19.36 6.64
C CYS A 207 -9.68 19.27 7.77
N GLY A 208 -9.73 18.17 8.51
CA GLY A 208 -8.65 17.76 9.41
C GLY A 208 -7.61 16.95 8.64
N VAL A 209 -6.36 16.96 9.12
CA VAL A 209 -5.34 16.00 8.67
C VAL A 209 -4.97 15.16 9.89
N GLU A 210 -5.43 13.91 9.90
CA GLU A 210 -5.06 12.94 10.94
C GLU A 210 -4.00 12.00 10.38
N CYS A 211 -2.89 11.85 11.09
CA CYS A 211 -1.76 11.04 10.64
C CYS A 211 -1.55 9.85 11.59
N GLY A 212 -1.81 8.65 11.07
CA GLY A 212 -1.68 7.39 11.81
C GLY A 212 -0.36 6.67 11.50
N VAL A 213 0.19 5.96 12.48
CA VAL A 213 1.39 5.12 12.30
C VAL A 213 1.01 3.87 11.49
N GLN A 214 1.82 3.51 10.49
CA GLN A 214 1.64 2.27 9.74
C GLN A 214 1.92 1.02 10.62
N PRO A 215 1.11 -0.06 10.56
CA PRO A 215 1.29 -1.22 11.44
C PRO A 215 2.62 -1.99 11.25
N TRP A 216 3.34 -1.73 10.17
CA TRP A 216 4.60 -2.38 9.77
C TRP A 216 5.80 -1.41 9.71
N ALA A 217 5.61 -0.10 9.91
CA ALA A 217 6.66 0.91 9.75
C ALA A 217 6.47 2.11 10.69
N PRO A 218 7.57 2.74 11.19
CA PRO A 218 7.51 3.93 12.04
C PRO A 218 7.14 5.23 11.27
N GLN A 219 6.46 5.11 10.13
CA GLN A 219 6.00 6.22 9.31
C GLN A 219 4.54 6.55 9.56
N PHE A 220 4.18 7.79 9.26
CA PHE A 220 2.83 8.30 9.41
C PHE A 220 2.16 8.52 8.05
N THR A 221 1.05 7.83 7.83
CA THR A 221 0.15 8.12 6.70
C THR A 221 -0.89 9.13 7.14
N CYS A 222 -0.95 10.26 6.45
CA CYS A 222 -1.92 11.30 6.71
C CYS A 222 -3.18 11.11 5.85
N LEU A 223 -4.35 11.16 6.49
CA LEU A 223 -5.65 11.22 5.84
C LEU A 223 -6.25 12.60 6.05
N THR A 224 -6.59 13.27 4.94
CA THR A 224 -7.32 14.54 4.96
C THR A 224 -8.82 14.24 5.04
N SER A 225 -9.39 14.29 6.25
CA SER A 225 -10.81 14.04 6.49
C SER A 225 -11.59 15.36 6.48
N CYS A 226 -12.35 15.58 5.41
CA CYS A 226 -13.22 16.75 5.28
C CYS A 226 -14.62 16.45 5.82
N SER A 227 -15.00 17.11 6.92
CA SER A 227 -16.32 17.02 7.52
C SER A 227 -17.11 18.31 7.33
N THR A 228 -18.39 18.20 7.02
CA THR A 228 -19.31 19.34 6.94
C THR A 228 -19.76 19.70 8.35
N VAL A 229 -19.08 20.67 8.97
CA VAL A 229 -19.38 21.12 10.33
C VAL A 229 -20.43 22.21 10.26
N THR A 230 -21.59 21.97 10.89
CA THR A 230 -22.61 23.01 11.11
C THR A 230 -22.51 23.50 12.55
N SER A 231 -21.89 24.67 12.75
CA SER A 231 -21.66 25.24 14.08
C SER A 231 -21.69 26.76 14.05
N CYS A 232 -21.66 27.39 15.22
CA CYS A 232 -21.64 28.85 15.33
C CYS A 232 -20.35 29.52 14.84
N ASP A 233 -19.27 28.75 14.68
CA ASP A 233 -17.93 29.23 14.39
C ASP A 233 -17.30 28.45 13.21
N ALA A 234 -18.13 27.84 12.36
CA ALA A 234 -17.70 27.04 11.21
C ALA A 234 -17.09 27.93 10.11
N GLN A 235 -15.76 27.90 9.96
CA GLN A 235 -15.04 28.58 8.89
C GLN A 235 -14.55 27.60 7.82
N ASN A 236 -14.46 28.08 6.57
CA ASN A 236 -13.73 27.38 5.52
C ASN A 236 -12.23 27.43 5.85
N ALA A 237 -11.73 26.36 6.45
CA ALA A 237 -10.31 26.23 6.74
C ALA A 237 -9.53 26.00 5.45
N LEU A 238 -8.69 26.96 5.06
CA LEU A 238 -7.53 26.65 4.24
C LEU A 238 -6.51 25.95 5.15
N THR A 239 -6.21 24.70 4.82
CA THR A 239 -5.33 23.82 5.60
C THR A 239 -3.89 24.31 5.61
N THR A 240 -3.56 25.25 6.51
CA THR A 240 -2.17 25.53 6.89
C THR A 240 -1.86 24.74 8.17
N THR A 241 -1.85 23.42 8.06
CA THR A 241 -1.29 22.56 9.09
C THR A 241 0.23 22.73 9.07
N MET A 242 0.75 23.77 9.74
CA MET A 242 2.15 23.76 10.15
C MET A 242 2.31 22.69 11.22
N THR A 243 2.53 21.45 10.79
CA THR A 243 3.17 20.45 11.62
C THR A 243 4.60 20.95 11.86
N THR A 244 4.80 21.65 12.98
CA THR A 244 6.16 21.98 13.45
C THR A 244 6.81 20.71 13.96
N ILE A 245 7.18 19.82 13.03
CA ILE A 245 8.30 18.91 13.25
C ILE A 245 9.49 19.82 13.48
N MET A 246 10.02 19.83 14.71
CA MET A 246 11.36 20.37 14.92
C MET A 246 12.29 19.55 14.04
N THR A 247 12.74 20.16 12.94
CA THR A 247 13.83 19.62 12.16
C THR A 247 15.04 19.57 13.08
N ALA A 248 15.39 18.36 13.52
CA ALA A 248 16.78 18.07 13.80
C ALA A 248 17.52 18.38 12.51
N PHE A 249 18.21 19.52 12.47
CA PHE A 249 19.10 19.86 11.37
C PHE A 249 20.23 18.84 11.39
N GLY A 250 20.07 17.75 10.64
CA GLY A 250 21.19 16.91 10.26
C GLY A 250 22.26 17.81 9.64
N PRO A 251 23.53 17.74 10.08
CA PRO A 251 24.58 18.57 9.52
C PRO A 251 24.65 18.31 8.01
N GLN A 252 24.74 19.41 7.25
CA GLN A 252 24.91 19.36 5.80
C GLN A 252 26.07 18.42 5.46
N ALA A 253 25.85 17.45 4.57
CA ALA A 253 26.86 16.48 4.21
C ALA A 253 28.07 17.18 3.56
N THR A 254 29.13 17.41 4.33
CA THR A 254 30.38 18.06 3.90
C THR A 254 31.32 17.06 3.21
N GLY A 255 30.77 16.26 2.30
CA GLY A 255 31.56 15.47 1.36
C GLY A 255 32.11 16.36 0.24
N PRO A 256 33.36 16.14 -0.23
CA PRO A 256 33.86 16.84 -1.41
C PRO A 256 33.03 16.44 -2.63
N SER A 257 32.59 17.42 -3.42
CA SER A 257 31.79 17.17 -4.63
C SER A 257 32.61 16.41 -5.68
N SER A 258 32.40 15.09 -5.75
CA SER A 258 32.84 14.31 -6.90
C SER A 258 31.86 14.52 -8.05
N ALA A 259 32.34 14.59 -9.29
CA ALA A 259 31.54 14.95 -10.47
C ALA A 259 30.47 13.92 -10.89
N ASN A 260 30.20 12.91 -10.04
CA ASN A 260 29.45 11.69 -10.36
C ASN A 260 28.28 11.41 -9.37
N GLN A 261 27.95 12.37 -8.50
CA GLN A 261 27.01 12.23 -7.36
C GLN A 261 25.67 12.98 -7.52
N GLY A 262 25.31 13.41 -8.73
CA GLY A 262 24.02 14.10 -8.95
C GLY A 262 22.82 13.18 -8.70
N GLN A 263 21.68 13.78 -8.36
CA GLN A 263 20.44 13.06 -8.05
C GLN A 263 19.87 12.38 -9.30
N GLN A 264 19.27 11.20 -9.11
CA GLN A 264 18.82 10.30 -10.17
C GLN A 264 17.39 9.79 -9.91
N ILE A 265 16.77 9.26 -10.95
CA ILE A 265 15.46 8.62 -10.94
C ILE A 265 15.68 7.11 -10.92
N ALA A 266 15.03 6.42 -9.98
CA ALA A 266 14.90 4.97 -9.99
C ALA A 266 13.40 4.65 -10.01
N VAL A 267 12.98 3.66 -10.80
CA VAL A 267 11.55 3.39 -11.03
C VAL A 267 11.23 1.96 -10.64
N ALA A 268 10.39 1.80 -9.61
CA ALA A 268 9.61 0.60 -9.39
C ALA A 268 8.57 0.52 -10.52
N SER A 269 8.85 -0.30 -11.54
CA SER A 269 8.13 -0.33 -12.82
C SER A 269 7.21 -1.56 -12.89
N TYR A 270 6.14 -1.58 -12.09
CA TYR A 270 5.20 -2.70 -12.04
C TYR A 270 4.12 -2.63 -13.14
N VAL A 271 4.39 -1.84 -14.19
CA VAL A 271 3.61 -1.73 -15.42
C VAL A 271 3.81 -3.00 -16.26
N SER A 272 2.74 -3.75 -16.52
CA SER A 272 2.80 -4.93 -17.41
C SER A 272 3.28 -4.53 -18.82
N PRO A 273 4.29 -5.20 -19.41
CA PRO A 273 4.75 -4.94 -20.77
C PRO A 273 3.66 -5.10 -21.84
N LEU A 274 2.66 -5.96 -21.59
CA LEU A 274 1.49 -6.12 -22.45
C LEU A 274 0.39 -5.09 -22.16
N GLY A 275 0.32 -4.57 -20.92
CA GLY A 275 -0.67 -3.57 -20.51
C GLY A 275 -0.36 -2.17 -21.05
N ASP A 276 0.91 -1.73 -20.97
CA ASP A 276 1.39 -0.51 -21.64
C ASP A 276 2.81 -0.72 -22.22
N PRO A 277 2.91 -1.20 -23.48
CA PRO A 277 4.19 -1.28 -24.19
C PRO A 277 4.86 0.09 -24.37
N THR A 278 4.08 1.18 -24.42
CA THR A 278 4.59 2.53 -24.69
C THR A 278 5.25 3.16 -23.47
N ALA A 279 4.84 2.78 -22.25
CA ALA A 279 5.56 3.11 -21.02
C ALA A 279 6.98 2.54 -21.05
N TRP A 280 7.14 1.27 -21.41
CA TRP A 280 8.46 0.63 -21.49
C TRP A 280 9.36 1.27 -22.55
N ASP A 281 8.83 1.57 -23.74
CA ASP A 281 9.57 2.30 -24.78
C ASP A 281 10.04 3.69 -24.30
N ARG A 282 9.25 4.39 -23.48
CA ARG A 282 9.65 5.65 -22.83
C ARG A 282 10.76 5.42 -21.79
N LEU A 283 10.56 4.50 -20.83
CA LEU A 283 11.51 4.17 -19.77
C LEU A 283 12.90 3.80 -20.29
N ILE A 284 12.95 2.96 -21.33
CA ILE A 284 14.17 2.51 -22.00
C ILE A 284 14.90 3.70 -22.67
N LYS A 285 14.14 4.61 -23.31
CA LYS A 285 14.67 5.75 -24.07
C LYS A 285 15.19 6.91 -23.22
N TYR A 286 14.67 7.12 -22.01
CA TYR A 286 15.12 8.22 -21.14
C TYR A 286 16.63 8.13 -20.80
N ASP A 287 17.30 9.26 -20.59
CA ASP A 287 18.76 9.32 -20.36
C ASP A 287 19.16 8.44 -19.17
N VAL A 288 20.01 7.43 -19.42
CA VAL A 288 20.54 6.49 -18.42
C VAL A 288 21.25 7.20 -17.25
N LYS A 289 21.83 8.39 -17.46
CA LYS A 289 22.43 9.17 -16.36
C LYS A 289 21.38 9.74 -15.42
N LYS A 290 20.21 10.09 -15.94
CA LYS A 290 19.09 10.61 -15.14
C LYS A 290 18.25 9.47 -14.58
N MET A 291 17.95 8.44 -15.38
CA MET A 291 17.14 7.29 -14.99
C MET A 291 17.88 5.97 -15.28
N PRO A 292 18.81 5.55 -14.41
CA PRO A 292 19.58 4.31 -14.58
C PRO A 292 18.82 3.03 -14.20
N ILE A 293 17.91 3.08 -13.22
CA ILE A 293 17.33 1.90 -12.57
C ILE A 293 15.86 1.71 -12.95
N LEU A 294 15.53 0.49 -13.37
CA LEU A 294 14.17 0.01 -13.61
C LEU A 294 13.98 -1.31 -12.84
N VAL A 295 12.92 -1.46 -12.04
CA VAL A 295 12.62 -2.72 -11.35
C VAL A 295 11.64 -3.54 -12.20
N ALA A 296 11.97 -4.79 -12.47
CA ALA A 296 11.10 -5.75 -13.12
C ALA A 296 10.39 -6.63 -12.08
N ASN A 297 9.08 -6.86 -12.25
CA ASN A 297 8.28 -7.72 -11.40
C ASN A 297 7.25 -8.47 -12.27
N VAL A 298 7.53 -9.74 -12.58
CA VAL A 298 6.68 -10.55 -13.48
C VAL A 298 5.39 -10.97 -12.77
N VAL A 299 5.54 -11.60 -11.59
CA VAL A 299 4.42 -12.11 -10.79
C VAL A 299 4.81 -12.21 -9.31
N ASN A 300 5.09 -11.05 -8.69
CA ASN A 300 5.72 -10.94 -7.36
C ASN A 300 7.03 -11.73 -7.28
N GLY A 301 7.84 -11.60 -8.34
CA GLY A 301 9.01 -12.43 -8.62
C GLY A 301 9.22 -12.68 -10.12
N PRO A 302 10.10 -13.64 -10.47
CA PRO A 302 10.50 -13.94 -11.86
C PRO A 302 9.58 -14.91 -12.64
N ASP A 303 8.58 -15.49 -11.97
CA ASP A 303 7.81 -16.68 -12.41
C ASP A 303 8.66 -17.99 -12.48
N SER A 304 8.05 -19.06 -12.97
CA SER A 304 8.57 -20.42 -13.15
C SER A 304 9.21 -20.65 -14.54
N ALA A 305 8.85 -19.80 -15.50
CA ALA A 305 9.29 -19.84 -16.89
C ALA A 305 9.51 -18.41 -17.42
N VAL A 306 10.18 -18.29 -18.56
CA VAL A 306 10.42 -16.98 -19.20
C VAL A 306 9.12 -16.42 -19.74
N ASP A 307 8.69 -15.27 -19.25
CA ASP A 307 7.69 -14.44 -19.93
C ASP A 307 8.38 -13.70 -21.09
N THR A 308 7.88 -13.89 -22.31
CA THR A 308 8.49 -13.35 -23.53
C THR A 308 8.32 -11.83 -23.67
N SER A 309 7.28 -11.24 -23.06
CA SER A 309 7.06 -9.80 -23.06
C SER A 309 8.00 -9.10 -22.07
N TRP A 310 8.23 -9.71 -20.90
CA TRP A 310 9.24 -9.25 -19.95
C TRP A 310 10.66 -9.44 -20.49
N GLN A 311 10.96 -10.57 -21.13
CA GLN A 311 12.28 -10.81 -21.73
C GLN A 311 12.66 -9.73 -22.75
N ASP A 312 11.73 -9.31 -23.61
CA ASP A 312 11.96 -8.23 -24.57
C ASP A 312 12.31 -6.90 -23.88
N VAL A 313 11.49 -6.43 -22.93
CA VAL A 313 11.74 -5.13 -22.28
C VAL A 313 13.00 -5.16 -21.40
N ILE A 314 13.29 -6.28 -20.72
CA ILE A 314 14.49 -6.47 -19.90
C ILE A 314 15.74 -6.42 -20.79
N GLN A 315 15.75 -7.14 -21.93
CA GLN A 315 16.88 -7.12 -22.85
C GLN A 315 17.09 -5.73 -23.45
N ARG A 316 16.04 -5.09 -23.96
CA ARG A 316 16.13 -3.75 -24.55
C ARG A 316 16.57 -2.69 -23.54
N ALA A 317 16.16 -2.80 -22.28
CA ALA A 317 16.62 -1.94 -21.20
C ALA A 317 18.12 -2.14 -20.91
N SER A 318 18.58 -3.38 -20.77
CA SER A 318 19.99 -3.72 -20.56
C SER A 318 20.88 -3.26 -21.73
N ASP A 319 20.44 -3.47 -22.97
CA ASP A 319 21.13 -3.01 -24.19
C ASP A 319 21.23 -1.47 -24.26
N ALA A 320 20.25 -0.74 -23.69
CA ALA A 320 20.30 0.72 -23.50
C ALA A 320 21.18 1.17 -22.31
N GLY A 321 21.81 0.23 -21.59
CA GLY A 321 22.66 0.49 -20.44
C GLY A 321 21.92 0.71 -19.12
N LYS A 322 20.61 0.42 -19.07
CA LYS A 322 19.84 0.46 -17.81
C LYS A 322 20.27 -0.69 -16.90
N THR A 323 20.24 -0.43 -15.60
CA THR A 323 20.37 -1.48 -14.58
C THR A 323 18.97 -1.98 -14.22
N VAL A 324 18.57 -3.10 -14.83
CA VAL A 324 17.29 -3.75 -14.52
C VAL A 324 17.43 -4.56 -13.25
N LEU A 325 16.56 -4.35 -12.26
CA LEU A 325 16.58 -5.07 -10.98
C LEU A 325 15.43 -6.08 -10.93
N GLY A 326 15.71 -7.34 -10.61
CA GLY A 326 14.68 -8.33 -10.33
C GLY A 326 14.04 -8.11 -8.96
N TYR A 327 12.71 -8.06 -8.89
CA TYR A 327 11.94 -7.98 -7.63
C TYR A 327 12.05 -9.28 -6.82
N VAL A 328 12.45 -9.20 -5.55
CA VAL A 328 12.51 -10.34 -4.62
C VAL A 328 11.88 -9.96 -3.28
N ARG A 329 10.88 -10.73 -2.84
CA ARG A 329 10.10 -10.47 -1.62
C ARG A 329 10.82 -10.99 -0.37
N THR A 330 11.06 -10.14 0.63
CA THR A 330 11.75 -10.54 1.89
C THR A 330 10.86 -10.63 3.13
N GLY A 331 9.55 -10.37 3.03
CA GLY A 331 8.58 -10.79 4.06
C GLY A 331 8.64 -10.04 5.38
N TYR A 332 9.34 -8.91 5.47
CA TYR A 332 9.78 -8.32 6.74
C TYR A 332 10.44 -9.36 7.66
N LEU A 333 11.10 -10.36 7.07
CA LEU A 333 11.70 -11.51 7.73
C LEU A 333 10.74 -12.30 8.66
N GLY A 334 9.43 -12.19 8.43
CA GLY A 334 8.37 -12.75 9.29
C GLY A 334 8.22 -12.12 10.67
N VAL A 335 8.99 -11.06 10.99
CA VAL A 335 9.01 -10.48 12.34
C VAL A 335 8.05 -9.30 12.53
N SER A 336 7.48 -8.76 11.45
CA SER A 336 6.44 -7.72 11.46
C SER A 336 5.17 -8.11 12.23
N ALA A 337 4.25 -7.15 12.43
CA ALA A 337 2.97 -7.40 13.07
C ALA A 337 2.07 -8.37 12.26
N GLN A 338 2.21 -8.36 10.93
CA GLN A 338 1.47 -9.20 9.99
C GLN A 338 1.92 -10.66 9.97
N LYS A 339 3.11 -10.96 10.52
CA LYS A 339 3.69 -12.32 10.55
C LYS A 339 3.69 -13.00 9.17
N PHE A 340 4.17 -12.27 8.17
CA PHE A 340 4.34 -12.81 6.83
C PHE A 340 5.20 -14.08 6.85
N GLN A 341 4.78 -15.04 6.05
CA GLN A 341 5.46 -16.31 5.87
C GLN A 341 6.09 -16.37 4.47
N THR A 342 7.08 -17.24 4.34
CA THR A 342 7.57 -17.76 3.06
C THR A 342 6.44 -18.45 2.31
N ARG A 343 6.65 -18.73 1.01
CA ARG A 343 5.70 -19.52 0.19
C ARG A 343 5.45 -20.94 0.75
N LEU A 344 6.32 -21.42 1.63
CA LEU A 344 6.19 -22.71 2.36
C LEU A 344 5.56 -22.56 3.77
N GLY A 345 4.98 -21.39 4.10
CA GLY A 345 4.30 -21.19 5.38
C GLY A 345 5.23 -20.99 6.60
N SER A 346 6.53 -20.76 6.39
CA SER A 346 7.49 -20.58 7.48
C SER A 346 7.76 -19.11 7.79
N GLY A 347 7.93 -18.78 9.06
CA GLY A 347 8.43 -17.48 9.53
C GLY A 347 9.91 -17.50 9.95
N ASP A 348 10.60 -18.63 9.81
CA ASP A 348 11.98 -18.80 10.26
C ASP A 348 12.97 -18.06 9.33
N LEU A 349 13.98 -17.41 9.92
CA LEU A 349 14.98 -16.64 9.16
C LEU A 349 15.77 -17.49 8.14
N ALA A 350 16.02 -18.77 8.44
CA ALA A 350 16.73 -19.65 7.52
C ALA A 350 15.91 -19.96 6.26
N ASP A 351 14.60 -20.11 6.42
CA ASP A 351 13.67 -20.42 5.34
C ASP A 351 13.48 -19.17 4.47
N TRP A 352 13.49 -17.97 5.08
CA TRP A 352 13.62 -16.71 4.34
C TRP A 352 14.93 -16.60 3.56
N ALA A 353 16.08 -17.01 4.10
CA ALA A 353 17.33 -17.04 3.32
C ALA A 353 17.21 -17.97 2.11
N ALA A 354 16.77 -19.22 2.31
CA ALA A 354 16.62 -20.18 1.22
C ALA A 354 15.69 -19.65 0.11
N GLN A 355 14.52 -19.09 0.46
CA GLN A 355 13.59 -18.53 -0.52
C GLN A 355 14.18 -17.31 -1.26
N ILE A 356 14.81 -16.38 -0.54
CA ILE A 356 15.38 -15.17 -1.15
C ILE A 356 16.51 -15.55 -2.13
N GLU A 357 17.37 -16.50 -1.76
CA GLU A 357 18.44 -16.98 -2.64
C GLU A 357 17.91 -17.76 -3.85
N GLU A 358 16.83 -18.53 -3.68
CA GLU A 358 16.13 -19.20 -4.78
C GLU A 358 15.54 -18.19 -5.78
N ASP A 359 14.87 -17.14 -5.28
CA ASP A 359 14.25 -16.10 -6.10
C ASP A 359 15.32 -15.32 -6.89
N VAL A 360 16.45 -14.97 -6.24
CA VAL A 360 17.62 -14.39 -6.89
C VAL A 360 18.15 -15.31 -7.99
N ALA A 361 18.39 -16.59 -7.69
CA ALA A 361 18.90 -17.55 -8.68
C ALA A 361 17.93 -17.74 -9.86
N MET A 362 16.61 -17.70 -9.61
CA MET A 362 15.59 -17.83 -10.65
C MET A 362 15.57 -16.62 -11.60
N TRP A 363 15.74 -15.40 -11.11
CA TRP A 363 15.87 -14.20 -11.97
C TRP A 363 17.00 -14.34 -12.98
N TYR A 364 18.22 -14.66 -12.54
CA TYR A 364 19.36 -14.84 -13.44
C TYR A 364 19.26 -16.10 -14.30
N LYS A 365 18.59 -17.17 -13.83
CA LYS A 365 18.33 -18.38 -14.62
C LYS A 365 17.37 -18.13 -15.80
N LEU A 366 16.34 -17.32 -15.60
CA LEU A 366 15.31 -17.06 -16.62
C LEU A 366 15.70 -15.89 -17.55
N TYR A 367 16.30 -14.82 -17.03
CA TYR A 367 16.56 -13.58 -17.77
C TYR A 367 18.06 -13.28 -17.99
N GLY A 368 18.96 -14.09 -17.44
CA GLY A 368 20.41 -14.00 -17.67
C GLY A 368 21.07 -12.72 -17.14
N ASP A 369 22.22 -12.39 -17.72
CA ASP A 369 23.01 -11.19 -17.37
C ASP A 369 22.32 -9.86 -17.76
N SER A 370 21.13 -9.91 -18.38
CA SER A 370 20.29 -8.73 -18.63
C SER A 370 19.58 -8.24 -17.36
N ILE A 371 19.59 -9.04 -16.29
CA ILE A 371 19.34 -8.57 -14.92
C ILE A 371 20.64 -7.98 -14.38
N GLY A 372 20.64 -6.67 -14.09
CA GLY A 372 21.78 -5.95 -13.55
C GLY A 372 21.83 -5.91 -12.01
N GLY A 373 20.88 -6.55 -11.33
CA GLY A 373 20.79 -6.51 -9.87
C GLY A 373 19.46 -7.00 -9.31
N ILE A 374 19.27 -6.80 -8.00
CA ILE A 374 18.10 -7.27 -7.25
C ILE A 374 17.51 -6.14 -6.39
N PHE A 375 16.19 -6.03 -6.42
CA PHE A 375 15.39 -5.18 -5.55
C PHE A 375 14.73 -6.06 -4.47
N PHE A 376 15.29 -6.04 -3.26
CA PHE A 376 14.77 -6.76 -2.11
C PHE A 376 13.65 -5.94 -1.45
N ASP A 377 12.41 -6.37 -1.60
CA ASP A 377 11.23 -5.69 -1.09
C ASP A 377 10.77 -6.22 0.28
N GLU A 378 9.88 -5.48 0.94
CA GLU A 378 9.39 -5.76 2.30
C GLU A 378 10.54 -5.91 3.32
N GLY A 379 11.54 -5.04 3.25
CA GLY A 379 12.73 -5.08 4.10
C GLY A 379 12.43 -4.79 5.58
N TRP A 380 13.07 -5.49 6.51
CA TRP A 380 12.98 -5.15 7.93
C TRP A 380 13.94 -4.00 8.30
N PRO A 381 13.49 -2.88 8.90
CA PRO A 381 14.30 -1.66 9.08
C PRO A 381 15.11 -1.58 10.38
N GLU A 382 14.90 -2.49 11.34
CA GLU A 382 15.58 -2.47 12.66
C GLU A 382 16.75 -3.47 12.73
N CYS A 383 17.79 -3.16 13.51
CA CYS A 383 18.99 -4.03 13.56
C CYS A 383 18.70 -5.43 14.12
N GLY A 384 17.73 -5.52 15.04
CA GLY A 384 17.46 -6.71 15.86
C GLY A 384 18.52 -6.96 16.93
N ASP A 385 18.25 -7.93 17.80
CA ASP A 385 19.18 -8.31 18.88
C ASP A 385 20.55 -8.67 18.29
N ASN A 386 21.61 -8.05 18.83
CA ASN A 386 22.99 -8.24 18.37
C ASN A 386 23.19 -8.07 16.84
N ASN A 387 22.41 -7.20 16.19
CA ASN A 387 22.43 -6.95 14.73
C ASN A 387 21.97 -8.13 13.84
N LYS A 388 21.23 -9.11 14.39
CA LYS A 388 20.86 -10.34 13.67
C LYS A 388 20.23 -10.14 12.28
N TYR A 389 19.40 -9.11 12.08
CA TYR A 389 18.75 -8.84 10.79
C TYR A 389 19.69 -8.11 9.81
N VAL A 390 20.57 -7.25 10.32
CA VAL A 390 21.60 -6.56 9.52
C VAL A 390 22.63 -7.55 8.98
N ASP A 391 23.06 -8.48 9.83
CA ASP A 391 24.02 -9.51 9.43
C ASP A 391 23.39 -10.52 8.44
N PHE A 392 22.09 -10.79 8.56
CA PHE A 392 21.30 -11.49 7.54
C PHE A 392 21.33 -10.77 6.19
N TYR A 393 20.95 -9.50 6.12
CA TYR A 393 20.94 -8.76 4.84
C TYR A 393 22.35 -8.58 4.24
N LYS A 394 23.39 -8.44 5.07
CA LYS A 394 24.80 -8.47 4.61
C LYS A 394 25.18 -9.81 4.00
N TYR A 395 24.71 -10.92 4.59
CA TYR A 395 24.93 -12.26 4.05
C TYR A 395 24.28 -12.41 2.68
N ILE A 396 22.99 -12.06 2.56
CA ILE A 396 22.21 -12.11 1.31
C ILE A 396 22.85 -11.22 0.21
N ASN A 397 23.23 -9.98 0.54
CA ASN A 397 23.92 -9.11 -0.42
C ASN A 397 25.23 -9.74 -0.90
N ALA A 398 26.05 -10.25 0.01
CA ALA A 398 27.32 -10.85 -0.33
C ALA A 398 27.16 -12.19 -1.06
N TYR A 399 26.09 -12.96 -0.81
CA TYR A 399 25.71 -14.14 -1.60
C TYR A 399 25.40 -13.72 -3.04
N THR A 400 24.46 -12.78 -3.21
CA THR A 400 24.01 -12.26 -4.51
C THR A 400 25.20 -11.78 -5.33
N LYS A 401 26.10 -10.99 -4.74
CA LYS A 401 27.28 -10.43 -5.41
C LYS A 401 28.43 -11.42 -5.63
N ARG A 402 28.44 -12.58 -4.94
CA ARG A 402 29.38 -13.69 -5.21
C ARG A 402 28.88 -14.58 -6.35
N ALA A 403 27.57 -14.83 -6.41
CA ALA A 403 26.94 -15.56 -7.51
C ALA A 403 26.92 -14.73 -8.79
N HIS A 404 26.63 -13.43 -8.66
CA HIS A 404 26.49 -12.46 -9.75
C HIS A 404 27.38 -11.24 -9.45
N PRO A 405 28.67 -11.27 -9.87
CA PRO A 405 29.52 -10.08 -9.84
C PRO A 405 28.84 -8.91 -10.55
N ASP A 406 29.24 -7.68 -10.20
CA ASP A 406 28.66 -6.43 -10.72
C ASP A 406 27.18 -6.15 -10.38
N ALA A 407 26.43 -7.08 -9.78
CA ALA A 407 25.03 -6.90 -9.39
C ALA A 407 24.81 -5.69 -8.46
N TYR A 408 23.79 -4.89 -8.76
CA TYR A 408 23.33 -3.78 -7.92
C TYR A 408 22.28 -4.26 -6.91
N THR A 409 22.36 -3.85 -5.65
CA THR A 409 21.39 -4.30 -4.62
C THR A 409 20.67 -3.15 -3.91
N VAL A 410 19.35 -3.26 -3.84
CA VAL A 410 18.46 -2.34 -3.14
C VAL A 410 17.70 -3.10 -2.06
N LEU A 411 17.53 -2.52 -0.86
CA LEU A 411 16.59 -3.01 0.15
C LEU A 411 15.51 -1.96 0.40
N ASN A 412 14.24 -2.37 0.25
CA ASN A 412 13.07 -1.53 0.43
C ASN A 412 12.22 -1.95 1.64
N PRO A 413 12.39 -1.28 2.80
CA PRO A 413 11.45 -1.32 3.91
C PRO A 413 10.31 -0.28 3.81
N GLY A 414 10.26 0.52 2.74
CA GLY A 414 9.40 1.71 2.59
C GLY A 414 9.67 2.85 3.59
N SER A 415 10.56 2.65 4.56
CA SER A 415 10.55 3.35 5.85
C SER A 415 11.94 3.67 6.43
N PRO A 416 12.05 4.61 7.41
CA PRO A 416 13.32 4.98 8.00
C PRO A 416 14.05 3.79 8.62
N MET A 417 15.34 3.66 8.32
CA MET A 417 16.16 2.53 8.73
C MET A 417 17.13 2.91 9.83
N ALA A 418 17.46 1.95 10.70
CA ALA A 418 18.53 2.11 11.66
C ALA A 418 19.91 2.20 10.97
N SER A 419 20.85 2.97 11.53
CA SER A 419 22.16 3.27 10.91
C SER A 419 23.04 2.03 10.66
N CYS A 420 22.78 0.94 11.37
CA CYS A 420 23.39 -0.37 11.17
C CYS A 420 23.20 -0.92 9.74
N PHE A 421 22.20 -0.45 8.99
CA PHE A 421 21.93 -0.83 7.60
C PHE A 421 22.75 -0.09 6.54
N GLU A 422 23.46 1.00 6.87
CA GLU A 422 24.15 1.81 5.84
C GLU A 422 25.09 0.97 4.95
N ASP A 423 25.73 -0.03 5.53
CA ASP A 423 26.67 -0.93 4.88
C ASP A 423 26.06 -2.33 4.58
N THR A 424 24.72 -2.47 4.42
CA THR A 424 24.07 -3.75 4.02
C THR A 424 23.93 -3.92 2.51
N MET A 425 23.40 -2.92 1.80
CA MET A 425 23.11 -2.91 0.35
C MET A 425 23.75 -1.70 -0.33
N ASP A 426 23.72 -1.62 -1.67
CA ASP A 426 24.18 -0.42 -2.38
C ASP A 426 23.27 0.78 -2.06
N THR A 427 21.94 0.59 -2.15
CA THR A 427 20.91 1.60 -1.83
C THR A 427 19.85 1.06 -0.89
N LEU A 428 19.28 1.96 -0.09
CA LEU A 428 18.20 1.72 0.87
C LEU A 428 17.03 2.64 0.51
N LEU A 429 15.83 2.09 0.37
CA LEU A 429 14.63 2.89 0.06
C LEU A 429 13.92 3.25 1.38
N THR A 430 14.20 4.45 1.88
CA THR A 430 13.84 4.83 3.26
C THR A 430 12.58 5.69 3.38
N PHE A 431 11.85 5.90 2.28
CA PHE A 431 10.55 6.57 2.27
C PHE A 431 9.70 6.12 1.08
N GLU A 432 8.47 5.67 1.32
CA GLU A 432 7.51 5.23 0.32
C GLU A 432 6.07 5.58 0.74
N LEU A 433 5.68 6.86 0.60
CA LEU A 433 4.36 7.35 1.00
C LEU A 433 3.89 8.53 0.11
N SER A 434 2.67 9.02 0.35
CA SER A 434 2.07 10.13 -0.40
C SER A 434 2.85 11.46 -0.25
N TYR A 435 2.61 12.36 -1.20
CA TYR A 435 3.02 13.77 -1.15
C TYR A 435 2.68 14.43 0.19
N ASP A 436 1.44 14.27 0.68
CA ASP A 436 1.01 14.88 1.95
C ASP A 436 1.82 14.35 3.14
N SER A 437 2.11 13.05 3.19
CA SER A 437 3.02 12.47 4.17
C SER A 437 4.45 13.00 3.99
N TYR A 438 4.92 13.16 2.75
CA TYR A 438 6.27 13.68 2.48
C TYR A 438 6.44 15.15 2.89
N ILE A 439 5.42 15.99 2.69
CA ILE A 439 5.48 17.40 3.09
C ILE A 439 5.24 17.55 4.60
N ASN A 440 4.19 16.93 5.14
CA ASN A 440 3.66 17.29 6.47
C ASN A 440 4.04 16.31 7.59
N CYS A 441 4.49 15.09 7.28
CA CYS A 441 4.76 14.03 8.27
C CYS A 441 6.00 13.16 7.97
N TYR A 442 6.97 13.74 7.25
CA TYR A 442 8.24 13.08 6.97
C TYR A 442 9.04 12.83 8.26
N THR A 443 9.34 11.56 8.51
CA THR A 443 10.23 11.14 9.60
C THR A 443 11.62 10.85 9.03
N PRO A 444 12.67 11.59 9.43
CA PRO A 444 14.02 11.35 8.94
C PRO A 444 14.66 10.10 9.56
N ASN A 445 15.63 9.52 8.83
CA ASN A 445 16.62 8.64 9.45
C ASN A 445 17.35 9.37 10.59
N THR A 446 17.71 8.65 11.66
CA THR A 446 18.48 9.18 12.81
C THR A 446 19.98 9.40 12.51
N TRP A 447 20.38 9.20 11.25
CA TRP A 447 21.75 9.25 10.74
C TRP A 447 21.77 9.91 9.36
N THR A 448 22.93 10.39 8.95
CA THR A 448 23.17 11.00 7.64
C THR A 448 24.06 10.06 6.82
N PRO A 449 23.72 9.75 5.56
CA PRO A 449 24.50 8.81 4.76
C PRO A 449 25.86 9.38 4.33
N LYS A 450 26.87 8.51 4.24
CA LYS A 450 28.22 8.80 3.71
C LYS A 450 28.18 9.27 2.24
N ASP A 451 27.20 8.81 1.45
CA ASP A 451 26.97 9.18 0.06
C ASP A 451 25.46 9.26 -0.21
N PRO A 452 24.94 10.32 -0.87
CA PRO A 452 23.49 10.47 -1.08
C PRO A 452 22.86 9.32 -1.89
N ARG A 453 23.62 8.63 -2.75
CA ARG A 453 23.13 7.46 -3.51
C ARG A 453 22.76 6.27 -2.61
N LYS A 454 23.10 6.33 -1.32
CA LYS A 454 22.63 5.37 -0.33
C LYS A 454 21.11 5.42 -0.11
N LEU A 455 20.45 6.55 -0.33
CA LEU A 455 19.02 6.73 -0.02
C LEU A 455 18.17 6.92 -1.28
N TRP A 456 17.09 6.15 -1.37
CA TRP A 456 15.99 6.28 -2.34
C TRP A 456 14.70 6.66 -1.60
N HIS A 457 13.96 7.63 -2.14
CA HIS A 457 12.58 7.93 -1.74
C HIS A 457 11.61 7.71 -2.92
N ILE A 458 10.43 7.18 -2.65
CA ILE A 458 9.28 7.16 -3.57
C ILE A 458 8.19 8.08 -2.98
N VAL A 459 7.64 8.97 -3.80
CA VAL A 459 6.54 9.85 -3.40
C VAL A 459 5.42 9.82 -4.45
N TYR A 460 4.27 9.29 -4.07
CA TYR A 460 3.07 9.24 -4.93
C TYR A 460 2.09 10.39 -4.64
N ASN A 461 1.04 10.56 -5.45
CA ASN A 461 0.13 11.71 -5.42
C ASN A 461 0.84 13.08 -5.54
N VAL A 462 1.90 13.16 -6.35
CA VAL A 462 2.68 14.40 -6.54
C VAL A 462 2.22 15.10 -7.81
N SER A 463 1.70 16.33 -7.70
CA SER A 463 1.30 17.13 -8.87
C SER A 463 2.52 17.56 -9.71
N GLU A 464 2.34 17.73 -11.02
CA GLU A 464 3.42 18.15 -11.94
C GLU A 464 4.04 19.50 -11.52
N SER A 465 3.22 20.44 -11.04
CA SER A 465 3.68 21.74 -10.52
C SER A 465 4.49 21.64 -9.22
N SER A 466 4.33 20.56 -8.45
CA SER A 466 5.09 20.30 -7.21
C SER A 466 6.46 19.68 -7.45
N ILE A 467 6.73 19.09 -8.62
CA ILE A 467 7.96 18.31 -8.91
C ILE A 467 9.23 19.07 -8.51
N SER A 468 9.39 20.32 -8.97
CA SER A 468 10.60 21.10 -8.73
C SER A 468 10.83 21.48 -7.27
N GLU A 469 9.78 21.45 -6.42
CA GLU A 469 9.90 21.60 -4.97
C GLU A 469 10.30 20.27 -4.33
N VAL A 470 9.59 19.18 -4.67
CA VAL A 470 9.83 17.84 -4.09
C VAL A 470 11.23 17.34 -4.40
N VAL A 471 11.74 17.52 -5.62
CA VAL A 471 13.11 17.15 -6.01
C VAL A 471 14.14 17.89 -5.14
N LYS A 472 14.00 19.20 -4.96
CA LYS A 472 14.88 20.01 -4.09
C LYS A 472 14.76 19.61 -2.62
N LEU A 473 13.57 19.25 -2.16
CA LEU A 473 13.33 18.79 -0.80
C LEU A 473 13.95 17.40 -0.54
N ALA A 474 13.85 16.49 -1.50
CA ALA A 474 14.49 15.17 -1.45
C ALA A 474 16.01 15.27 -1.44
N ASN A 475 16.58 16.17 -2.25
CA ASN A 475 18.01 16.46 -2.26
C ASN A 475 18.48 16.99 -0.88
N LYS A 476 17.75 17.95 -0.29
CA LYS A 476 18.00 18.44 1.09
C LYS A 476 17.86 17.35 2.17
N ARG A 477 17.02 16.34 1.93
CA ARG A 477 16.84 15.17 2.80
C ARG A 477 17.87 14.06 2.57
N GLY A 478 18.82 14.26 1.65
CA GLY A 478 19.95 13.36 1.40
C GLY A 478 19.65 12.21 0.42
N ALA A 479 18.50 12.22 -0.25
CA ALA A 479 18.14 11.17 -1.21
C ALA A 479 18.77 11.39 -2.58
N GLY A 480 19.69 10.51 -2.95
CA GLY A 480 20.31 10.44 -4.27
C GLY A 480 19.41 9.81 -5.33
N PHE A 481 18.45 8.98 -4.93
CA PHE A 481 17.41 8.43 -5.82
C PHE A 481 16.01 8.91 -5.42
N LEU A 482 15.17 9.20 -6.41
CA LEU A 482 13.79 9.63 -6.21
C LEU A 482 12.87 9.03 -7.28
N GLN A 483 11.70 8.54 -6.89
CA GLN A 483 10.57 8.29 -7.80
C GLN A 483 9.44 9.25 -7.44
N LEU A 484 8.85 9.90 -8.45
CA LEU A 484 7.64 10.71 -8.30
C LEU A 484 6.57 10.16 -9.24
N THR A 485 5.34 10.11 -8.77
CA THR A 485 4.18 9.79 -9.59
C THR A 485 2.97 10.62 -9.16
N ASN A 486 2.12 10.98 -10.12
CA ASN A 486 0.82 11.60 -9.87
C ASN A 486 -0.27 10.56 -9.55
N ASP A 487 0.07 9.27 -9.56
CA ASP A 487 -0.86 8.18 -9.28
C ASP A 487 -1.15 7.99 -7.78
N LEU A 488 -2.14 7.16 -7.46
CA LEU A 488 -2.77 7.01 -6.15
C LEU A 488 -2.74 5.55 -5.64
N MET A 489 -3.15 5.37 -4.39
CA MET A 489 -3.45 4.04 -3.85
C MET A 489 -4.68 3.43 -4.55
N PRO A 490 -4.80 2.10 -4.68
CA PRO A 490 -4.02 1.07 -3.98
C PRO A 490 -2.64 0.74 -4.55
N ASN A 491 -2.34 1.10 -5.81
CA ASN A 491 -1.11 0.68 -6.47
C ASN A 491 -0.53 1.79 -7.37
N PRO A 492 0.27 2.73 -6.84
CA PRO A 492 0.79 3.87 -7.61
C PRO A 492 1.93 3.50 -8.60
N TYR A 493 2.06 2.21 -8.95
CA TYR A 493 3.19 1.63 -9.70
C TYR A 493 2.76 0.84 -10.97
N ASP A 494 1.46 0.70 -11.22
CA ASP A 494 0.94 0.04 -12.44
C ASP A 494 0.77 0.98 -13.64
N THR A 495 0.92 2.29 -13.45
CA THR A 495 0.99 3.28 -14.54
C THR A 495 2.30 4.07 -14.57
N LEU A 496 2.68 4.57 -15.75
CA LEU A 496 3.77 5.52 -15.93
C LEU A 496 3.19 6.91 -16.27
N PRO A 497 3.46 7.97 -15.47
CA PRO A 497 3.04 9.34 -15.75
C PRO A 497 3.32 9.81 -17.18
N GLU A 498 2.55 10.78 -17.65
CA GLU A 498 2.72 11.42 -18.96
C GLU A 498 4.16 11.91 -19.22
N ASP A 499 4.58 11.95 -20.49
CA ASP A 499 5.97 12.32 -20.83
C ASP A 499 6.36 13.69 -20.26
N SER A 500 5.47 14.71 -20.29
CA SER A 500 5.77 16.03 -19.71
C SER A 500 6.11 15.99 -18.22
N TYR A 501 5.48 15.08 -17.47
CA TYR A 501 5.72 14.87 -16.05
C TYR A 501 7.13 14.31 -15.82
N ILE A 502 7.49 13.26 -16.56
CA ILE A 502 8.81 12.62 -16.45
C ILE A 502 9.92 13.55 -16.95
N GLN A 503 9.69 14.31 -18.03
CA GLN A 503 10.61 15.35 -18.49
C GLN A 503 10.80 16.44 -17.42
N SER A 504 9.72 16.91 -16.79
CA SER A 504 9.79 17.90 -15.69
C SER A 504 10.61 17.39 -14.49
N MET A 505 10.53 16.09 -14.19
CA MET A 505 11.34 15.43 -13.16
C MET A 505 12.81 15.31 -13.57
N MET A 506 13.07 14.89 -14.81
CA MET A 506 14.43 14.83 -15.36
C MET A 506 15.09 16.21 -15.41
N ASP A 507 14.40 17.26 -15.85
CA ASP A 507 14.94 18.63 -15.94
C ASP A 507 15.26 19.24 -14.57
N ALA A 508 14.58 18.78 -13.51
CA ALA A 508 14.89 19.16 -12.14
C ALA A 508 16.12 18.44 -11.54
N MET A 509 16.69 17.45 -12.25
CA MET A 509 17.82 16.63 -11.77
C MET A 509 19.06 16.70 -12.70
N ASP A 510 20.24 16.72 -12.08
CA ASP A 510 21.51 16.73 -12.79
C ASP A 510 21.88 15.38 -13.42
N GLY A 511 21.39 14.27 -12.84
CA GLY A 511 21.83 12.91 -13.18
C GLY A 511 23.20 12.56 -12.57
N GLY A 512 23.57 11.29 -12.64
CA GLY A 512 24.75 10.78 -11.94
C GLY A 512 25.21 9.40 -12.44
N SER A 513 25.87 8.66 -11.55
CA SER A 513 26.28 7.27 -11.80
C SER A 513 26.09 6.44 -10.53
N LEU A 514 25.70 5.18 -10.70
CA LEU A 514 25.51 4.23 -9.60
C LEU A 514 26.78 4.08 -8.75
N LEU A 515 26.60 3.92 -7.44
CA LEU A 515 27.65 3.49 -6.51
C LEU A 515 27.37 2.06 -6.12
N LYS A 516 28.21 1.13 -6.57
CA LYS A 516 28.13 -0.28 -6.18
C LYS A 516 29.43 -0.74 -5.54
N ALA A 517 29.31 -1.56 -4.51
CA ALA A 517 30.43 -2.25 -3.89
C ALA A 517 30.56 -3.69 -4.41
N ASP A 518 31.76 -4.26 -4.34
CA ASP A 518 31.97 -5.70 -4.53
C ASP A 518 31.38 -6.49 -3.35
N ALA A 519 31.26 -7.81 -3.51
CA ALA A 519 30.83 -8.69 -2.43
C ALA A 519 31.77 -8.59 -1.20
N ALA A 520 31.20 -8.64 0.00
CA ALA A 520 31.99 -8.69 1.23
C ALA A 520 32.90 -9.93 1.25
N ALA A 521 34.20 -9.71 1.48
CA ALA A 521 35.19 -10.77 1.57
C ALA A 521 34.93 -11.68 2.78
N TRP A 522 35.13 -12.99 2.59
CA TRP A 522 35.13 -13.97 3.68
C TRP A 522 36.25 -13.67 4.69
N LYS A 523 35.97 -13.86 5.98
CA LYS A 523 36.94 -13.67 7.06
C LYS A 523 38.05 -14.72 6.99
N ALA A 524 39.21 -14.39 7.54
CA ALA A 524 40.38 -15.26 7.61
C ALA A 524 40.40 -16.04 8.95
N ASP A 525 39.32 -16.77 9.24
CA ASP A 525 39.05 -17.39 10.54
C ASP A 525 39.35 -18.90 10.57
N GLY A 526 40.17 -19.40 9.63
CA GLY A 526 40.59 -20.80 9.53
C GLY A 526 39.65 -21.72 8.74
N GLU A 527 40.06 -22.97 8.58
CA GLU A 527 39.29 -24.01 7.89
C GLU A 527 38.01 -24.38 8.67
N ALA A 528 36.90 -24.55 7.95
CA ALA A 528 35.63 -24.96 8.55
C ALA A 528 35.62 -26.45 8.90
N GLY A 529 35.09 -26.76 10.08
CA GLY A 529 34.90 -28.14 10.53
C GLY A 529 33.84 -28.89 9.75
N THR A 530 33.80 -30.21 9.93
CA THR A 530 32.76 -31.08 9.37
C THR A 530 31.40 -30.79 10.04
N VAL A 531 30.35 -30.70 9.23
CA VAL A 531 28.96 -30.66 9.72
C VAL A 531 28.54 -32.06 10.17
N THR A 532 27.91 -32.20 11.33
CA THR A 532 27.51 -33.50 11.90
C THR A 532 26.01 -33.56 12.23
N GLU A 533 25.48 -34.78 12.42
CA GLU A 533 24.07 -35.04 12.74
C GLU A 533 23.07 -34.39 11.76
N LEU A 534 23.40 -34.38 10.45
CA LEU A 534 22.41 -33.97 9.45
C LEU A 534 21.23 -34.95 9.47
N THR A 535 20.02 -34.42 9.62
CA THR A 535 18.76 -35.15 9.67
C THR A 535 17.69 -34.47 8.82
N VAL A 536 16.74 -35.28 8.32
CA VAL A 536 15.48 -34.78 7.74
C VAL A 536 14.47 -34.71 8.87
N VAL A 537 13.88 -33.53 9.09
CA VAL A 537 12.86 -33.27 10.11
C VAL A 537 11.47 -33.58 9.54
N THR A 538 11.18 -33.04 8.35
CA THR A 538 9.95 -33.27 7.58
C THR A 538 10.25 -33.17 6.08
N SER A 539 9.38 -33.73 5.23
CA SER A 539 9.36 -33.51 3.78
C SER A 539 7.93 -33.67 3.26
N ASP A 540 7.63 -33.07 2.11
CA ASP A 540 6.29 -33.09 1.51
C ASP A 540 6.33 -33.20 -0.04
N TYR A 541 5.31 -32.71 -0.74
CA TYR A 541 5.23 -32.68 -2.20
C TYR A 541 6.36 -31.91 -2.90
N SER A 542 6.98 -30.91 -2.26
CA SER A 542 7.95 -30.02 -2.93
C SER A 542 9.06 -29.44 -2.05
N SER A 543 9.11 -29.82 -0.77
CA SER A 543 10.03 -29.26 0.22
C SER A 543 10.55 -30.30 1.21
N ALA A 544 11.60 -29.93 1.95
CA ALA A 544 12.07 -30.68 3.11
C ALA A 544 12.73 -29.77 4.16
N LYS A 545 12.38 -29.98 5.44
CA LYS A 545 13.06 -29.35 6.57
C LYS A 545 14.22 -30.21 7.05
N LEU A 546 15.38 -29.60 7.19
CA LEU A 546 16.67 -30.23 7.50
C LEU A 546 17.25 -29.62 8.77
N SER A 547 17.92 -30.39 9.61
CA SER A 547 18.62 -29.91 10.81
C SER A 547 19.98 -30.58 11.00
N TRP A 548 20.96 -29.87 11.55
CA TRP A 548 22.34 -30.33 11.76
C TRP A 548 23.00 -29.67 12.99
N ASN A 549 24.18 -30.16 13.39
CA ASN A 549 25.01 -29.50 14.41
C ASN A 549 25.92 -28.43 13.79
N ALA A 550 26.10 -27.32 14.52
CA ALA A 550 27.02 -26.25 14.13
C ALA A 550 28.47 -26.74 13.97
N ALA A 551 29.14 -26.31 12.90
CA ALA A 551 30.55 -26.61 12.66
C ALA A 551 31.48 -25.49 13.16
N THR A 552 32.69 -25.85 13.61
CA THR A 552 33.72 -24.88 14.00
C THR A 552 34.17 -24.02 12.82
N ASN A 553 34.44 -22.74 13.05
CA ASN A 553 34.88 -21.76 12.05
C ASN A 553 33.93 -21.56 10.84
N ALA A 554 32.68 -22.02 10.93
CA ALA A 554 31.69 -21.79 9.88
C ALA A 554 31.32 -20.30 9.77
N GLN A 555 31.33 -19.79 8.54
CA GLN A 555 30.80 -18.47 8.16
C GLN A 555 29.45 -18.58 7.42
N GLY A 556 29.10 -19.80 6.99
CA GLY A 556 27.80 -20.19 6.47
C GLY A 556 27.73 -21.70 6.24
N TYR A 557 26.58 -22.20 5.80
CA TYR A 557 26.37 -23.59 5.39
C TYR A 557 25.76 -23.64 4.00
N ASN A 558 26.35 -24.45 3.13
CA ASN A 558 25.84 -24.73 1.79
C ASN A 558 25.10 -26.08 1.83
N VAL A 559 23.82 -26.08 1.48
CA VAL A 559 22.96 -27.26 1.39
C VAL A 559 22.89 -27.74 -0.05
N TYR A 560 23.21 -29.01 -0.27
CA TYR A 560 23.22 -29.62 -1.60
C TYR A 560 22.15 -30.71 -1.72
N ALA A 561 21.36 -30.67 -2.79
CA ALA A 561 20.41 -31.72 -3.17
C ALA A 561 20.81 -32.31 -4.53
N GLY A 562 21.08 -33.62 -4.58
CA GLY A 562 21.55 -34.27 -5.82
C GLY A 562 22.89 -33.76 -6.36
N GLY A 563 23.67 -33.03 -5.54
CA GLY A 563 24.91 -32.36 -5.93
C GLY A 563 24.75 -30.89 -6.34
N THR A 564 23.52 -30.39 -6.50
CA THR A 564 23.21 -28.98 -6.79
C THR A 564 23.08 -28.19 -5.49
N LEU A 565 23.65 -26.98 -5.42
CA LEU A 565 23.43 -26.05 -4.31
C LEU A 565 21.96 -25.59 -4.33
N VAL A 566 21.21 -25.83 -3.26
CA VAL A 566 19.79 -25.45 -3.15
C VAL A 566 19.50 -24.39 -2.08
N ALA A 567 20.41 -24.20 -1.12
CA ALA A 567 20.36 -23.07 -0.18
C ALA A 567 21.76 -22.78 0.37
N SER A 568 22.03 -21.51 0.67
CA SER A 568 23.14 -21.04 1.49
C SER A 568 22.56 -20.32 2.71
N VAL A 569 23.04 -20.61 3.92
CA VAL A 569 22.54 -19.95 5.13
C VAL A 569 23.68 -19.41 6.02
N PRO A 570 23.48 -18.27 6.72
CA PRO A 570 24.38 -17.78 7.76
C PRO A 570 24.78 -18.84 8.79
N SER A 571 25.99 -18.77 9.34
CA SER A 571 26.47 -19.80 10.28
C SER A 571 25.78 -19.82 11.66
N SER A 572 24.93 -18.84 11.94
CA SER A 572 24.00 -18.83 13.07
C SER A 572 22.79 -19.76 12.89
N MET A 573 22.60 -20.31 11.68
CA MET A 573 21.46 -21.15 11.32
C MET A 573 21.91 -22.59 11.15
N THR A 574 21.20 -23.52 11.79
CA THR A 574 21.48 -24.96 11.78
C THR A 574 20.25 -25.81 11.47
N GLU A 575 19.24 -25.17 10.90
CA GLU A 575 18.00 -25.75 10.42
C GLU A 575 17.55 -24.92 9.21
N VAL A 576 16.98 -25.54 8.18
CA VAL A 576 16.38 -24.85 7.03
C VAL A 576 15.37 -25.73 6.31
N THR A 577 14.29 -25.13 5.81
CA THR A 577 13.35 -25.73 4.86
C THR A 577 13.77 -25.39 3.44
N ILE A 578 14.21 -26.38 2.67
CA ILE A 578 14.50 -26.22 1.23
C ILE A 578 13.24 -26.46 0.40
N GLY A 579 12.99 -25.60 -0.59
CA GLY A 579 11.84 -25.67 -1.50
C GLY A 579 12.20 -26.16 -2.90
N SER A 580 11.22 -26.04 -3.82
CA SER A 580 11.34 -26.31 -5.27
C SER A 580 11.99 -27.65 -5.63
N LEU A 581 11.78 -28.66 -4.78
CA LEU A 581 12.03 -30.06 -5.09
C LEU A 581 10.90 -30.57 -5.99
N ALA A 582 11.24 -31.33 -7.03
CA ALA A 582 10.22 -31.98 -7.86
C ALA A 582 9.47 -33.02 -7.04
N SER A 583 8.15 -33.11 -7.22
CA SER A 583 7.29 -34.10 -6.56
C SER A 583 7.62 -35.54 -6.98
N GLY A 584 7.27 -36.52 -6.14
CA GLY A 584 7.50 -37.94 -6.38
C GLY A 584 8.97 -38.34 -6.59
N THR A 585 9.93 -37.52 -6.13
CA THR A 585 11.36 -37.62 -6.47
C THR A 585 12.21 -37.81 -5.22
N SER A 586 13.27 -38.62 -5.32
CA SER A 586 14.22 -38.85 -4.23
C SER A 586 15.52 -38.08 -4.44
N TYR A 587 15.97 -37.37 -3.40
CA TYR A 587 17.17 -36.55 -3.37
C TYR A 587 18.13 -37.03 -2.29
N THR A 588 19.41 -37.20 -2.62
CA THR A 588 20.48 -37.30 -1.62
C THR A 588 20.91 -35.90 -1.21
N ILE A 589 20.81 -35.60 0.08
CA ILE A 589 21.16 -34.32 0.68
C ILE A 589 22.46 -34.43 1.46
N TYR A 590 23.32 -33.40 1.36
CA TYR A 590 24.46 -33.19 2.25
C TYR A 590 24.72 -31.69 2.45
N ILE A 591 25.38 -31.33 3.55
CA ILE A 591 25.72 -29.95 3.89
C ILE A 591 27.24 -29.82 4.00
N SER A 592 27.79 -28.70 3.54
CA SER A 592 29.21 -28.34 3.75
C SER A 592 29.30 -26.96 4.38
N ALA A 593 30.08 -26.82 5.45
CA ALA A 593 30.33 -25.53 6.08
C ALA A 593 31.30 -24.69 5.22
N VAL A 594 31.06 -23.38 5.15
CA VAL A 594 31.92 -22.41 4.45
C VAL A 594 32.91 -21.80 5.45
N GLY A 595 34.20 -21.95 5.20
CA GLY A 595 35.30 -21.45 6.05
C GLY A 595 36.06 -20.28 5.42
N GLU A 596 37.33 -20.12 5.83
CA GLU A 596 38.20 -19.05 5.34
C GLU A 596 38.22 -18.92 3.81
N GLY A 597 38.18 -17.68 3.31
CA GLY A 597 38.23 -17.40 1.88
C GLY A 597 37.09 -18.01 1.04
N GLY A 598 36.02 -18.54 1.67
CA GLY A 598 34.93 -19.22 0.99
C GLY A 598 35.20 -20.69 0.68
N LYS A 599 36.28 -21.27 1.22
CA LYS A 599 36.60 -22.70 1.05
C LYS A 599 35.56 -23.55 1.78
N LEU A 600 35.07 -24.61 1.14
CA LEU A 600 34.19 -25.58 1.78
C LEU A 600 35.00 -26.53 2.67
N GLY A 601 34.50 -26.77 3.88
CA GLY A 601 34.97 -27.85 4.75
C GLY A 601 34.50 -29.23 4.27
N SER A 602 34.79 -30.26 5.07
CA SER A 602 34.30 -31.62 4.78
C SER A 602 32.77 -31.69 4.86
N SER A 603 32.15 -32.36 3.88
CA SER A 603 30.70 -32.58 3.84
C SER A 603 30.20 -33.45 5.00
N SER A 604 28.94 -33.24 5.36
CA SER A 604 28.22 -34.02 6.39
C SER A 604 28.02 -35.49 6.02
N ASN A 605 27.42 -36.25 6.95
CA ASN A 605 26.68 -37.45 6.58
C ASN A 605 25.62 -37.12 5.51
N GLN A 606 25.33 -38.08 4.62
CA GLN A 606 24.27 -37.96 3.63
C GLN A 606 22.93 -38.42 4.24
N VAL A 607 21.84 -37.78 3.85
CA VAL A 607 20.47 -38.21 4.12
C VAL A 607 19.68 -38.29 2.82
N THR A 608 18.59 -39.07 2.79
CA THR A 608 17.68 -39.15 1.65
C THR A 608 16.36 -38.47 1.99
N VAL A 609 15.96 -37.53 1.15
CA VAL A 609 14.61 -36.95 1.12
C VAL A 609 13.84 -37.62 -0.03
N ALA A 610 12.58 -37.96 0.19
CA ALA A 610 11.67 -38.40 -0.87
C ALA A 610 10.42 -37.55 -0.81
N THR A 611 10.11 -36.82 -1.88
CA THR A 611 8.93 -35.98 -1.97
C THR A 611 7.69 -36.79 -2.32
N GLU A 612 6.53 -36.33 -1.86
CA GLU A 612 5.24 -36.99 -2.15
C GLU A 612 4.85 -36.83 -3.62
N SER A 613 4.13 -37.82 -4.17
CA SER A 613 3.64 -37.79 -5.56
C SER A 613 2.29 -37.06 -5.64
N LEU A 614 2.17 -36.09 -6.55
CA LEU A 614 0.93 -35.32 -6.75
C LEU A 614 -0.26 -36.23 -7.15
N PRO A 615 -1.43 -36.13 -6.50
CA PRO A 615 -2.62 -36.88 -6.87
C PRO A 615 -3.06 -36.55 -8.31
N GLY A 616 -3.10 -37.57 -9.17
CA GLY A 616 -3.40 -37.39 -10.60
C GLY A 616 -2.40 -36.48 -11.36
N GLY A 617 -1.24 -36.18 -10.78
CA GLY A 617 -0.29 -35.19 -11.32
C GLY A 617 -0.72 -33.73 -11.14
N LYS A 618 -1.84 -33.45 -10.44
CA LYS A 618 -2.37 -32.09 -10.26
C LYS A 618 -1.76 -31.41 -9.02
N THR A 619 -1.40 -30.14 -9.15
CA THR A 619 -0.88 -29.29 -8.06
C THR A 619 -1.99 -28.70 -7.18
N VAL A 620 -3.20 -28.59 -7.73
CA VAL A 620 -4.41 -28.13 -7.03
C VAL A 620 -5.47 -29.24 -7.11
N THR A 621 -6.03 -29.64 -5.97
CA THR A 621 -6.93 -30.79 -5.84
C THR A 621 -8.03 -30.52 -4.79
N ASN A 622 -8.96 -31.46 -4.58
CA ASN A 622 -10.00 -31.43 -3.54
C ASN A 622 -10.83 -30.13 -3.51
N TYR A 623 -11.02 -29.50 -4.66
CA TYR A 623 -11.75 -28.25 -4.81
C TYR A 623 -13.26 -28.48 -4.82
N LYS A 624 -14.02 -27.54 -4.24
CA LYS A 624 -15.50 -27.56 -4.21
C LYS A 624 -16.06 -26.19 -3.80
N SER A 625 -17.30 -25.94 -4.19
CA SER A 625 -18.11 -24.82 -3.68
C SER A 625 -19.21 -25.32 -2.74
N SER A 626 -19.64 -24.47 -1.80
CA SER A 626 -20.78 -24.68 -0.92
C SER A 626 -21.64 -23.42 -0.84
N PRO A 627 -22.47 -23.15 -1.87
CA PRO A 627 -23.31 -21.95 -1.95
C PRO A 627 -24.39 -21.89 -0.87
N ARG A 628 -24.70 -20.67 -0.45
CA ARG A 628 -25.90 -20.30 0.32
C ARG A 628 -26.50 -19.05 -0.32
N GLU A 629 -27.64 -18.59 0.20
CA GLU A 629 -28.37 -17.44 -0.36
C GLU A 629 -27.49 -16.16 -0.51
N SER A 630 -26.74 -15.79 0.53
CA SER A 630 -25.94 -14.55 0.59
C SER A 630 -24.45 -14.75 0.89
N SER A 631 -23.96 -15.98 0.88
CA SER A 631 -22.55 -16.28 1.15
C SER A 631 -22.19 -17.67 0.60
N THR A 632 -20.91 -17.87 0.27
CA THR A 632 -20.40 -19.14 -0.28
C THR A 632 -19.09 -19.46 0.40
N VAL A 633 -18.89 -20.73 0.74
CA VAL A 633 -17.58 -21.26 1.12
C VAL A 633 -17.01 -22.00 -0.09
N ILE A 634 -15.80 -21.64 -0.51
CA ILE A 634 -15.02 -22.37 -1.52
C ILE A 634 -13.79 -22.93 -0.81
N GLU A 635 -13.48 -24.19 -1.08
CA GLU A 635 -12.31 -24.89 -0.54
C GLU A 635 -11.48 -25.46 -1.71
N ALA A 636 -10.15 -25.50 -1.58
CA ALA A 636 -9.25 -26.21 -2.48
C ALA A 636 -7.90 -26.53 -1.80
N ASP A 637 -7.30 -27.67 -2.11
CA ASP A 637 -5.96 -28.04 -1.65
C ASP A 637 -4.91 -27.61 -2.67
N VAL A 638 -3.97 -26.75 -2.28
CA VAL A 638 -2.84 -26.28 -3.10
C VAL A 638 -1.56 -26.92 -2.58
N LEU A 639 -1.06 -27.93 -3.29
CA LEU A 639 -0.04 -28.87 -2.78
C LEU A 639 1.41 -28.41 -2.94
N VAL A 640 1.65 -27.35 -3.73
CA VAL A 640 2.98 -26.77 -4.00
C VAL A 640 2.91 -25.24 -3.91
N PRO A 641 4.01 -24.55 -3.57
CA PRO A 641 4.02 -23.09 -3.41
C PRO A 641 3.77 -22.34 -4.73
N TYR A 642 3.00 -21.27 -4.66
CA TYR A 642 2.77 -20.32 -5.75
C TYR A 642 2.95 -18.87 -5.26
N SER A 643 3.19 -17.91 -6.17
CA SER A 643 3.15 -16.47 -5.83
C SER A 643 1.72 -16.03 -5.47
N LEU A 644 0.76 -16.51 -6.25
CA LEU A 644 -0.63 -16.06 -6.25
C LEU A 644 -1.56 -17.26 -6.33
N VAL A 645 -2.63 -17.23 -5.54
CA VAL A 645 -3.78 -18.13 -5.65
C VAL A 645 -5.03 -17.26 -5.63
N ARG A 646 -5.74 -17.24 -6.76
CA ARG A 646 -6.95 -16.44 -7.01
C ARG A 646 -8.15 -17.34 -7.17
N LEU A 647 -9.32 -16.80 -6.84
CA LEU A 647 -10.59 -17.34 -7.31
C LEU A 647 -11.18 -16.42 -8.37
N TYR A 648 -11.77 -17.00 -9.42
CA TYR A 648 -12.68 -16.29 -10.31
C TYR A 648 -14.07 -16.93 -10.23
N LEU A 649 -15.13 -16.13 -10.29
CA LEU A 649 -16.49 -16.64 -10.47
C LEU A 649 -16.92 -16.34 -11.91
N TRP A 650 -17.37 -17.37 -12.61
CA TRP A 650 -17.70 -17.33 -14.03
C TRP A 650 -19.13 -17.81 -14.27
N ASP A 651 -19.75 -17.40 -15.37
CA ASP A 651 -21.15 -17.78 -15.67
C ASP A 651 -21.36 -18.36 -17.07
N SER A 652 -20.47 -18.06 -18.00
CA SER A 652 -20.61 -18.37 -19.43
C SER A 652 -19.27 -18.77 -20.07
N ILE A 653 -19.34 -19.55 -21.16
CA ILE A 653 -18.24 -19.72 -22.11
C ILE A 653 -18.38 -18.61 -23.16
N GLU A 654 -17.26 -17.94 -23.48
CA GLU A 654 -17.19 -16.64 -24.17
C GLU A 654 -17.83 -15.46 -23.38
N CYS A 655 -17.37 -14.23 -23.63
CA CYS A 655 -17.90 -13.01 -23.01
C CYS A 655 -18.75 -12.16 -23.98
N ASP A 656 -19.87 -11.61 -23.52
CA ASP A 656 -20.59 -10.55 -24.23
C ASP A 656 -19.98 -9.18 -23.90
N PHE A 657 -18.86 -8.84 -24.56
CA PHE A 657 -18.16 -7.58 -24.33
C PHE A 657 -18.97 -6.29 -24.62
N ASP A 658 -20.13 -6.40 -25.29
CA ASP A 658 -21.00 -5.25 -25.61
C ASP A 658 -22.05 -5.01 -24.52
N ASN A 659 -22.62 -6.06 -23.91
CA ASN A 659 -23.74 -5.95 -22.96
C ASN A 659 -23.43 -6.42 -21.53
N ASP A 660 -22.53 -7.38 -21.35
CA ASP A 660 -22.14 -7.96 -20.05
C ASP A 660 -20.64 -8.31 -20.09
N PRO A 661 -19.75 -7.30 -20.02
CA PRO A 661 -18.32 -7.51 -20.18
C PRO A 661 -17.73 -8.17 -18.94
N GLY A 662 -16.94 -9.22 -19.15
CA GLY A 662 -16.18 -9.90 -18.11
C GLY A 662 -14.71 -10.13 -18.49
N TRP A 663 -13.97 -10.73 -17.57
CA TRP A 663 -12.58 -11.12 -17.76
C TRP A 663 -12.48 -12.54 -18.33
N ARG A 664 -11.64 -12.74 -19.36
CA ARG A 664 -11.40 -14.07 -19.92
C ARG A 664 -10.49 -14.90 -19.01
N VAL A 665 -10.89 -16.14 -18.72
CA VAL A 665 -10.02 -17.13 -18.09
C VAL A 665 -9.92 -18.35 -19.01
N ASP A 666 -8.76 -18.48 -19.65
CA ASP A 666 -8.50 -19.45 -20.71
C ASP A 666 -8.35 -20.88 -20.16
N PHE A 667 -8.96 -21.85 -20.85
CA PHE A 667 -8.83 -23.29 -20.56
C PHE A 667 -8.18 -24.06 -21.73
N GLU A 668 -8.46 -23.67 -22.98
CA GLU A 668 -7.69 -24.07 -24.16
C GLU A 668 -7.19 -22.83 -24.94
N VAL A 669 -6.47 -23.04 -26.04
CA VAL A 669 -6.01 -21.93 -26.89
C VAL A 669 -7.21 -21.35 -27.63
N ASP A 670 -7.47 -20.06 -27.40
CA ASP A 670 -8.62 -19.28 -27.88
C ASP A 670 -9.97 -19.59 -27.22
N ASP A 671 -10.08 -20.61 -26.36
CA ASP A 671 -11.31 -20.96 -25.60
C ASP A 671 -11.21 -20.56 -24.11
N TYR A 672 -12.23 -19.84 -23.63
CA TYR A 672 -12.22 -19.21 -22.29
C TYR A 672 -13.62 -19.08 -21.68
N VAL A 673 -13.67 -19.06 -20.35
CA VAL A 673 -14.88 -18.67 -19.58
C VAL A 673 -14.88 -17.16 -19.30
N CYS A 674 -16.07 -16.60 -19.12
CA CYS A 674 -16.26 -15.20 -18.74
C CYS A 674 -16.43 -15.06 -17.23
N ALA A 675 -15.49 -14.36 -16.58
CA ALA A 675 -15.46 -14.13 -15.14
C ALA A 675 -15.85 -12.70 -14.78
N HIS A 676 -16.86 -12.54 -13.92
CA HIS A 676 -17.36 -11.23 -13.46
C HIS A 676 -16.87 -10.84 -12.06
N TYR A 677 -16.36 -11.80 -11.29
CA TYR A 677 -15.79 -11.56 -9.97
C TYR A 677 -14.43 -12.23 -9.82
N MET A 678 -13.55 -11.60 -9.05
CA MET A 678 -12.24 -12.13 -8.68
C MET A 678 -12.03 -11.99 -7.17
N VAL A 679 -11.42 -12.98 -6.53
CA VAL A 679 -10.83 -12.86 -5.20
C VAL A 679 -9.31 -12.92 -5.35
N ASP A 680 -8.63 -11.85 -4.94
CA ASP A 680 -7.17 -11.82 -4.81
C ASP A 680 -6.82 -11.45 -3.35
N GLY A 681 -5.94 -12.24 -2.73
CA GLY A 681 -5.67 -12.16 -1.29
C GLY A 681 -6.94 -12.35 -0.44
N THR A 682 -7.40 -11.25 0.16
CA THR A 682 -8.63 -11.14 0.96
C THR A 682 -9.62 -10.12 0.37
N THR A 683 -9.41 -9.65 -0.87
CA THR A 683 -10.22 -8.60 -1.49
C THR A 683 -11.14 -9.20 -2.55
N LEU A 684 -12.42 -8.84 -2.52
CA LEU A 684 -13.38 -9.18 -3.55
C LEU A 684 -13.48 -8.04 -4.57
N TYR A 685 -13.33 -8.41 -5.84
CA TYR A 685 -13.44 -7.51 -6.97
C TYR A 685 -14.62 -7.88 -7.86
N ARG A 686 -15.21 -6.87 -8.49
CA ARG A 686 -16.09 -7.01 -9.66
C ARG A 686 -15.35 -6.50 -10.89
N TYR A 687 -15.49 -7.18 -12.02
CA TYR A 687 -14.95 -6.69 -13.29
C TYR A 687 -15.71 -5.43 -13.73
N ASN A 688 -14.98 -4.41 -14.19
CA ASN A 688 -15.56 -3.15 -14.67
C ASN A 688 -14.92 -2.64 -15.98
N GLY A 689 -14.11 -3.49 -16.64
CA GLY A 689 -13.45 -3.14 -17.89
C GLY A 689 -14.42 -3.09 -19.07
N VAL A 690 -14.15 -2.19 -20.01
CA VAL A 690 -14.86 -2.10 -21.30
C VAL A 690 -13.84 -2.29 -22.40
N LEU A 691 -14.13 -3.18 -23.36
CA LEU A 691 -13.21 -3.50 -24.46
C LEU A 691 -12.94 -2.25 -25.31
N PRO A 692 -11.69 -1.76 -25.40
CA PRO A 692 -11.38 -0.59 -26.22
C PRO A 692 -11.69 -0.84 -27.69
N LYS A 693 -12.23 0.16 -28.40
CA LYS A 693 -12.63 0.02 -29.80
C LYS A 693 -11.46 -0.41 -30.69
N GLY A 694 -11.52 -1.65 -31.18
CA GLY A 694 -10.48 -2.26 -32.02
C GLY A 694 -9.44 -3.10 -31.26
N SER A 695 -9.57 -3.22 -29.93
CA SER A 695 -8.89 -4.26 -29.14
C SER A 695 -9.64 -5.59 -29.25
N THR A 696 -8.89 -6.70 -29.13
CA THR A 696 -9.42 -8.05 -28.88
C THR A 696 -9.05 -8.56 -27.49
N ALA A 697 -8.31 -7.77 -26.70
CA ALA A 697 -7.92 -8.07 -25.33
C ALA A 697 -8.76 -7.21 -24.36
N PRO A 698 -9.54 -7.80 -23.45
CA PRO A 698 -10.17 -7.05 -22.37
C PRO A 698 -9.11 -6.41 -21.47
N PRO A 699 -9.31 -5.17 -20.97
CA PRO A 699 -8.37 -4.54 -20.06
C PRO A 699 -8.43 -5.19 -18.68
N TRP A 700 -7.29 -5.28 -17.98
CA TRP A 700 -7.27 -5.68 -16.57
C TRP A 700 -7.86 -4.55 -15.72
N SER A 701 -9.17 -4.60 -15.43
CA SER A 701 -9.92 -3.52 -14.80
C SER A 701 -10.92 -4.10 -13.80
N TRP A 702 -10.70 -3.79 -12.53
CA TRP A 702 -11.39 -4.41 -11.41
C TRP A 702 -11.77 -3.36 -10.35
N GLU A 703 -13.03 -3.33 -9.94
CA GLU A 703 -13.54 -2.52 -8.83
C GLU A 703 -13.56 -3.34 -7.54
N ILE A 704 -12.99 -2.81 -6.45
CA ILE A 704 -13.12 -3.42 -5.12
C ILE A 704 -14.56 -3.26 -4.63
N ILE A 705 -15.23 -4.36 -4.31
CA ILE A 705 -16.62 -4.35 -3.83
C ILE A 705 -16.79 -4.82 -2.38
N ASP A 706 -15.93 -5.71 -1.87
CA ASP A 706 -16.00 -6.22 -0.50
C ASP A 706 -14.69 -6.92 -0.04
N THR A 707 -14.68 -7.48 1.16
CA THR A 707 -13.60 -8.30 1.73
C THR A 707 -14.02 -9.76 1.88
N VAL A 708 -13.09 -10.70 1.67
CA VAL A 708 -13.25 -12.15 1.80
C VAL A 708 -12.39 -12.64 2.95
N THR A 709 -12.95 -13.49 3.81
CA THR A 709 -12.13 -14.24 4.78
C THR A 709 -11.45 -15.40 4.06
N ARG A 710 -10.12 -15.49 4.17
CA ARG A 710 -9.33 -16.61 3.68
C ARG A 710 -8.55 -17.24 4.83
N ASP A 711 -8.80 -18.51 5.11
CA ASP A 711 -8.02 -19.33 6.04
C ASP A 711 -7.14 -20.32 5.25
N ILE A 712 -5.99 -20.69 5.80
CA ILE A 712 -5.06 -21.65 5.20
C ILE A 712 -4.57 -22.61 6.29
N ASN A 713 -4.90 -23.89 6.16
CA ASN A 713 -4.55 -24.93 7.13
C ASN A 713 -3.89 -26.12 6.41
N GLY A 714 -2.56 -26.20 6.53
CA GLY A 714 -1.77 -27.11 5.67
C GLY A 714 -1.88 -26.67 4.21
N TYR A 715 -2.34 -27.56 3.34
CA TYR A 715 -2.58 -27.27 1.92
C TYR A 715 -3.97 -26.72 1.63
N THR A 716 -4.92 -26.83 2.57
CA THR A 716 -6.32 -26.45 2.33
C THR A 716 -6.49 -24.94 2.47
N TYR A 717 -6.87 -24.30 1.37
CA TYR A 717 -7.32 -22.93 1.31
C TYR A 717 -8.84 -22.91 1.45
N THR A 718 -9.37 -22.09 2.37
CA THR A 718 -10.81 -21.91 2.59
C THR A 718 -11.16 -20.44 2.44
N TRP A 719 -11.92 -20.09 1.41
CA TRP A 719 -12.46 -18.76 1.18
C TRP A 719 -13.93 -18.69 1.60
N THR A 720 -14.31 -17.67 2.37
CA THR A 720 -15.72 -17.37 2.69
C THR A 720 -16.11 -16.05 2.04
N LEU A 721 -16.87 -16.15 0.94
CA LEU A 721 -17.28 -15.02 0.12
C LEU A 721 -18.59 -14.40 0.65
N PRO A 722 -18.76 -13.07 0.57
CA PRO A 722 -20.04 -12.37 0.78
C PRO A 722 -20.96 -12.43 -0.46
N LEU A 723 -20.76 -13.43 -1.34
CA LEU A 723 -21.58 -13.69 -2.53
C LEU A 723 -22.25 -15.06 -2.40
N GLY A 724 -23.48 -15.18 -2.88
CA GLY A 724 -24.26 -16.40 -2.85
C GLY A 724 -25.32 -16.44 -3.95
N THR A 725 -26.16 -17.48 -3.92
CA THR A 725 -27.12 -17.82 -4.99
C THR A 725 -28.19 -16.76 -5.26
N SER A 726 -28.35 -15.76 -4.38
CA SER A 726 -29.21 -14.59 -4.64
C SER A 726 -28.56 -13.53 -5.54
N THR A 727 -27.25 -13.62 -5.78
CA THR A 727 -26.45 -12.60 -6.50
C THR A 727 -25.81 -13.16 -7.76
N VAL A 728 -25.14 -14.32 -7.67
CA VAL A 728 -24.44 -14.98 -8.79
C VAL A 728 -24.40 -16.49 -8.54
N ASP A 729 -24.26 -17.29 -9.60
CA ASP A 729 -23.99 -18.72 -9.44
C ASP A 729 -22.55 -18.94 -8.97
N THR A 730 -22.39 -19.14 -7.67
CA THR A 730 -21.09 -19.39 -7.03
C THR A 730 -20.70 -20.88 -7.04
N SER A 731 -21.48 -21.76 -7.70
CA SER A 731 -21.04 -23.13 -7.97
C SER A 731 -20.01 -23.19 -9.11
N LYS A 732 -20.05 -22.19 -10.00
CA LYS A 732 -19.10 -21.99 -11.10
C LYS A 732 -17.92 -21.12 -10.66
N PHE A 733 -16.73 -21.72 -10.53
CA PHE A 733 -15.52 -21.00 -10.16
C PHE A 733 -14.27 -21.53 -10.87
N VAL A 734 -13.20 -20.74 -10.81
CA VAL A 734 -11.85 -21.14 -11.21
C VAL A 734 -10.91 -20.91 -10.03
N VAL A 735 -10.11 -21.91 -9.67
CA VAL A 735 -8.93 -21.73 -8.82
C VAL A 735 -7.74 -21.52 -9.74
N GLN A 736 -7.20 -20.30 -9.78
CA GLN A 736 -6.00 -19.97 -10.53
C GLN A 736 -4.79 -19.92 -9.59
N ALA A 737 -3.73 -20.65 -9.92
CA ALA A 737 -2.45 -20.62 -9.22
C ALA A 737 -1.31 -20.23 -10.18
N GLN A 738 -0.51 -19.22 -9.82
CA GLN A 738 0.52 -18.62 -10.69
C GLN A 738 1.79 -18.22 -9.93
N GLY A 739 2.95 -18.33 -10.58
CA GLY A 739 4.25 -17.92 -10.06
C GLY A 739 5.00 -19.06 -9.36
N TYR A 740 6.29 -19.22 -9.64
CA TYR A 740 7.21 -20.27 -9.14
C TYR A 740 6.88 -21.71 -9.53
N ASN A 741 5.61 -22.04 -9.77
CA ASN A 741 5.16 -23.25 -10.47
C ASN A 741 4.34 -22.88 -11.73
N PRO A 742 4.19 -23.80 -12.70
CA PRO A 742 3.44 -23.54 -13.92
C PRO A 742 2.01 -23.06 -13.66
N LEU A 743 1.58 -22.04 -14.42
CA LEU A 743 0.21 -21.50 -14.36
C LEU A 743 -0.80 -22.65 -14.46
N THR A 744 -1.70 -22.71 -13.48
CA THR A 744 -2.74 -23.72 -13.39
C THR A 744 -4.08 -23.04 -13.17
N ASN A 745 -5.01 -23.20 -14.11
CA ASN A 745 -6.42 -22.86 -13.95
C ASN A 745 -7.18 -24.17 -13.70
N ILE A 746 -7.81 -24.32 -12.54
CA ILE A 746 -8.73 -25.43 -12.24
C ILE A 746 -10.14 -24.90 -12.30
N PHE A 747 -10.95 -25.45 -13.20
CA PHE A 747 -12.34 -25.07 -13.39
C PHE A 747 -13.26 -26.03 -12.64
N GLU A 748 -14.31 -25.50 -12.04
CA GLU A 748 -15.43 -26.26 -11.50
C GLU A 748 -16.72 -25.54 -11.92
N PRO A 749 -17.64 -26.19 -12.66
CA PRO A 749 -17.40 -27.40 -13.46
C PRO A 749 -16.33 -27.17 -14.55
N ASP A 750 -15.78 -28.24 -15.14
CA ASP A 750 -14.80 -28.10 -16.22
C ASP A 750 -15.50 -27.72 -17.55
N PRO A 751 -15.17 -26.58 -18.18
CA PRO A 751 -15.78 -26.18 -19.44
C PRO A 751 -15.35 -27.07 -20.62
N SER A 752 -14.20 -27.76 -20.53
CA SER A 752 -13.68 -28.61 -21.61
C SER A 752 -14.46 -29.91 -21.79
N ASP A 753 -15.26 -30.32 -20.80
CA ASP A 753 -16.18 -31.45 -20.93
C ASP A 753 -17.29 -31.21 -21.97
N TYR A 754 -17.54 -29.94 -22.34
CA TYR A 754 -18.63 -29.53 -23.22
C TYR A 754 -18.14 -29.21 -24.64
N ASP A 755 -18.64 -29.94 -25.64
CA ASP A 755 -18.38 -29.64 -27.06
C ASP A 755 -19.68 -29.21 -27.76
N CYS A 756 -19.76 -27.95 -28.20
CA CYS A 756 -20.91 -27.41 -28.93
C CYS A 756 -20.96 -27.78 -30.43
N LYS A 757 -20.04 -28.62 -30.90
CA LYS A 757 -20.11 -29.21 -32.24
C LYS A 757 -21.32 -30.15 -32.37
N GLY A 758 -21.68 -30.44 -33.62
CA GLY A 758 -22.78 -31.33 -33.97
C GLY A 758 -22.87 -31.49 -35.48
N SER A 759 -24.00 -32.02 -35.96
CA SER A 759 -24.30 -32.06 -37.38
C SER A 759 -24.31 -30.64 -37.98
N SER A 760 -23.90 -30.47 -39.24
CA SER A 760 -24.09 -29.21 -39.97
C SER A 760 -25.58 -28.83 -40.09
N MET A 761 -26.47 -29.82 -40.02
CA MET A 761 -27.93 -29.65 -39.96
C MET A 761 -28.43 -29.10 -38.60
N CYS A 762 -27.56 -28.95 -37.60
CA CYS A 762 -27.90 -28.24 -36.36
C CYS A 762 -28.31 -26.79 -36.58
N THR A 763 -27.99 -26.23 -37.75
CA THR A 763 -28.47 -24.90 -38.19
C THR A 763 -29.97 -24.82 -38.48
N THR A 764 -30.68 -25.96 -38.62
CA THR A 764 -32.11 -26.05 -38.98
C THR A 764 -32.99 -25.11 -38.13
N PRO A 765 -33.99 -24.42 -38.72
CA PRO A 765 -35.03 -23.69 -37.97
C PRO A 765 -35.75 -24.61 -36.98
N ASP A 766 -36.24 -24.04 -35.88
CA ASP A 766 -37.10 -24.71 -34.89
C ASP A 766 -36.47 -25.93 -34.17
N LEU A 767 -35.22 -26.29 -34.50
CA LEU A 767 -34.51 -27.44 -33.93
C LEU A 767 -34.39 -27.38 -32.41
N LEU A 768 -34.17 -26.19 -31.83
CA LEU A 768 -34.07 -26.01 -30.38
C LEU A 768 -35.39 -26.36 -29.67
N GLU A 769 -36.52 -25.89 -30.20
CA GLU A 769 -37.85 -26.23 -29.68
C GLU A 769 -38.09 -27.75 -29.74
N TRP A 770 -37.61 -28.42 -30.79
CA TRP A 770 -37.64 -29.87 -30.87
C TRP A 770 -36.69 -30.56 -29.87
N CYS A 771 -35.53 -29.98 -29.58
CA CYS A 771 -34.62 -30.52 -28.55
C CYS A 771 -35.25 -30.41 -27.15
N ASP A 772 -35.83 -29.25 -26.83
CA ASP A 772 -36.52 -29.00 -25.56
C ASP A 772 -37.71 -29.96 -25.42
N HIS A 773 -38.53 -30.11 -26.47
CA HIS A 773 -39.64 -31.06 -26.46
C HIS A 773 -39.18 -32.53 -26.35
N ALA A 774 -38.05 -32.90 -26.97
CA ALA A 774 -37.49 -34.24 -26.84
C ALA A 774 -37.06 -34.55 -25.40
N VAL A 775 -36.37 -33.62 -24.73
CA VAL A 775 -35.88 -33.85 -23.36
C VAL A 775 -37.00 -33.80 -22.32
N ASP A 776 -37.98 -32.92 -22.49
CA ASP A 776 -39.12 -32.82 -21.56
C ASP A 776 -40.09 -34.00 -21.64
N ASN A 777 -40.03 -34.79 -22.73
CA ASN A 777 -40.81 -36.03 -22.90
C ASN A 777 -40.03 -37.31 -22.58
N LEU A 778 -38.88 -37.21 -21.88
CA LEU A 778 -38.23 -38.36 -21.24
C LEU A 778 -39.10 -38.90 -20.08
N TYR A 779 -39.00 -40.20 -19.82
CA TYR A 779 -39.41 -40.79 -18.54
C TYR A 779 -38.56 -40.21 -17.38
N ARG A 780 -39.07 -39.18 -16.71
CA ARG A 780 -38.41 -38.44 -15.61
C ARG A 780 -38.44 -39.22 -14.28
N ASP A 781 -37.58 -40.22 -14.16
CA ASP A 781 -37.25 -40.89 -12.91
C ASP A 781 -35.72 -41.06 -12.75
N ASP A 782 -35.30 -41.59 -11.60
CA ASP A 782 -33.90 -41.87 -11.25
C ASP A 782 -33.50 -43.33 -11.62
N ASN A 783 -34.34 -44.06 -12.37
CA ASN A 783 -34.00 -45.40 -12.84
C ASN A 783 -33.14 -45.29 -14.11
N LEU A 784 -32.11 -46.11 -14.23
CA LEU A 784 -31.23 -46.18 -15.40
C LEU A 784 -31.95 -46.83 -16.60
N ASN A 785 -32.93 -46.10 -17.15
CA ASN A 785 -33.82 -46.54 -18.22
C ASN A 785 -33.20 -46.38 -19.63
N TYR A 786 -32.20 -45.51 -19.77
CA TYR A 786 -31.57 -45.20 -21.05
C TYR A 786 -30.18 -45.81 -21.14
N HIS A 787 -29.86 -46.42 -22.28
CA HIS A 787 -28.58 -47.09 -22.50
C HIS A 787 -28.01 -46.78 -23.88
N SER A 788 -26.71 -46.52 -23.97
CA SER A 788 -25.99 -46.36 -25.24
C SER A 788 -26.24 -47.54 -26.17
N ALA A 789 -26.35 -47.29 -27.47
CA ALA A 789 -26.50 -48.36 -28.46
C ALA A 789 -25.23 -49.21 -28.52
N GLU A 790 -25.31 -50.47 -28.08
CA GLU A 790 -24.16 -51.38 -28.01
C GLU A 790 -24.00 -52.24 -29.27
N MET A 791 -22.76 -52.32 -29.75
CA MET A 791 -22.30 -53.30 -30.74
C MET A 791 -21.61 -54.46 -30.02
N ILE A 792 -22.37 -55.49 -29.66
CA ILE A 792 -21.83 -56.73 -29.09
C ILE A 792 -21.66 -57.76 -30.21
N ASP A 793 -20.44 -58.23 -30.44
CA ASP A 793 -20.11 -59.31 -31.39
C ASP A 793 -20.69 -59.09 -32.81
N GLY A 794 -20.63 -57.84 -33.29
CA GLY A 794 -21.17 -57.44 -34.61
C GLY A 794 -22.70 -57.37 -34.69
N THR A 795 -23.41 -57.48 -33.57
CA THR A 795 -24.87 -57.40 -33.48
C THR A 795 -25.30 -56.09 -32.82
N TYR A 796 -26.21 -55.35 -33.47
CA TYR A 796 -26.72 -54.07 -32.97
C TYR A 796 -27.92 -54.31 -32.04
N TRP A 797 -27.79 -53.95 -30.76
CA TRP A 797 -28.91 -54.00 -29.82
C TRP A 797 -29.59 -52.64 -29.75
N ASN A 798 -30.87 -52.59 -30.13
CA ASN A 798 -31.66 -51.36 -30.11
C ASN A 798 -32.16 -51.07 -28.68
N SER A 799 -31.30 -50.48 -27.86
CA SER A 799 -31.67 -49.87 -26.59
C SER A 799 -32.29 -48.49 -26.80
N GLN A 800 -33.15 -48.06 -25.87
CA GLN A 800 -33.61 -46.67 -25.85
C GLN A 800 -32.46 -45.80 -25.34
N SER A 801 -31.67 -45.21 -26.24
CA SER A 801 -30.55 -44.34 -25.86
C SER A 801 -30.97 -42.92 -25.45
N GLY A 802 -32.23 -42.55 -25.62
CA GLY A 802 -32.77 -41.24 -25.28
C GLY A 802 -34.13 -41.00 -25.91
N ASN A 803 -34.37 -39.78 -26.36
CA ASN A 803 -35.59 -39.39 -27.07
C ASN A 803 -35.30 -38.42 -28.23
N CYS A 804 -36.26 -38.24 -29.12
CA CYS A 804 -36.22 -37.26 -30.21
C CYS A 804 -37.60 -36.64 -30.44
N TRP A 805 -37.63 -35.51 -31.16
CA TRP A 805 -38.86 -34.84 -31.61
C TRP A 805 -38.61 -34.07 -32.91
N GLY A 806 -39.64 -33.80 -33.72
CA GLY A 806 -39.47 -33.06 -34.98
C GLY A 806 -40.69 -33.04 -35.91
N ASP A 807 -40.45 -33.15 -37.22
CA ASP A 807 -41.47 -33.06 -38.30
C ASP A 807 -41.59 -34.30 -39.20
N GLN A 808 -41.19 -35.49 -38.73
CA GLN A 808 -41.02 -36.76 -39.47
C GLN A 808 -39.82 -36.80 -40.42
N THR A 809 -39.24 -35.67 -40.81
CA THR A 809 -38.08 -35.62 -41.72
C THR A 809 -36.84 -35.02 -41.07
N ARG A 810 -37.03 -34.04 -40.20
CA ARG A 810 -36.03 -33.27 -39.47
C ARG A 810 -36.41 -33.34 -38.00
N SER A 811 -35.45 -33.65 -37.14
CA SER A 811 -35.67 -33.78 -35.70
C SER A 811 -34.44 -33.40 -34.90
N CYS A 812 -34.64 -33.06 -33.63
CA CYS A 812 -33.58 -33.08 -32.63
C CYS A 812 -33.67 -34.37 -31.83
N GLY A 813 -32.53 -34.94 -31.43
CA GLY A 813 -32.43 -36.02 -30.47
C GLY A 813 -31.52 -35.65 -29.31
N VAL A 814 -31.87 -36.13 -28.13
CA VAL A 814 -31.07 -36.06 -26.89
C VAL A 814 -30.85 -37.50 -26.44
N PHE A 815 -29.60 -37.95 -26.39
CA PHE A 815 -29.28 -39.36 -26.16
C PHE A 815 -27.89 -39.58 -25.55
N ILE A 816 -27.74 -40.68 -24.81
CA ILE A 816 -26.46 -41.15 -24.27
C ILE A 816 -25.71 -42.03 -25.29
N GLN A 817 -24.38 -41.88 -25.30
CA GLN A 817 -23.42 -42.60 -26.12
C GLN A 817 -22.22 -43.03 -25.27
N GLY A 818 -21.41 -43.95 -25.80
CA GLY A 818 -20.25 -44.53 -25.10
C GLY A 818 -20.33 -46.06 -25.08
N GLN A 819 -19.50 -46.68 -24.24
CA GLN A 819 -19.47 -48.14 -24.07
C GLN A 819 -20.00 -48.51 -22.68
N ASN A 820 -20.98 -49.42 -22.62
CA ASN A 820 -21.67 -49.83 -21.37
C ASN A 820 -22.34 -48.65 -20.63
N CYS A 821 -22.75 -47.62 -21.36
CA CYS A 821 -23.24 -46.37 -20.78
C CYS A 821 -24.74 -46.42 -20.49
N SER A 822 -25.12 -45.96 -19.29
CA SER A 822 -26.51 -45.93 -18.85
C SER A 822 -26.80 -44.71 -17.99
N ILE A 823 -27.98 -44.11 -18.15
CA ILE A 823 -28.36 -42.86 -17.47
C ILE A 823 -29.85 -42.86 -17.13
N SER A 824 -30.22 -42.12 -16.08
CA SER A 824 -31.62 -41.89 -15.74
C SER A 824 -32.25 -40.79 -16.59
N GLY A 825 -33.58 -40.70 -16.62
CA GLY A 825 -34.24 -39.62 -17.35
C GLY A 825 -34.09 -38.26 -16.66
N ASN A 826 -33.89 -38.25 -15.34
CA ASN A 826 -33.56 -37.04 -14.61
C ASN A 826 -32.13 -36.57 -14.91
N ASP A 827 -31.16 -37.47 -14.91
CA ASP A 827 -29.76 -37.13 -15.20
C ASP A 827 -29.58 -36.71 -16.66
N MET A 828 -30.20 -37.39 -17.63
CA MET A 828 -30.14 -36.96 -19.04
C MET A 828 -30.77 -35.58 -19.26
N TRP A 829 -31.82 -35.24 -18.51
CA TRP A 829 -32.41 -33.90 -18.56
C TRP A 829 -31.49 -32.86 -17.88
N ASN A 830 -30.83 -33.21 -16.79
CA ASN A 830 -29.85 -32.32 -16.15
C ASN A 830 -28.64 -32.08 -17.08
N ASP A 831 -28.10 -33.12 -17.70
CA ASP A 831 -27.00 -33.04 -18.66
C ASP A 831 -27.39 -32.19 -19.88
N TYR A 832 -28.64 -32.27 -20.36
CA TYR A 832 -29.17 -31.36 -21.38
C TYR A 832 -29.10 -29.89 -20.92
N GLN A 833 -29.57 -29.59 -19.69
CA GLN A 833 -29.49 -28.24 -19.15
C GLN A 833 -28.03 -27.79 -18.99
N ASN A 834 -27.12 -28.67 -18.59
CA ASN A 834 -25.70 -28.38 -18.44
C ASN A 834 -25.06 -28.04 -19.80
N ILE A 835 -25.35 -28.77 -20.86
CA ILE A 835 -24.89 -28.46 -22.23
C ILE A 835 -25.36 -27.06 -22.68
N ARG A 836 -26.55 -26.61 -22.26
CA ARG A 836 -27.06 -25.25 -22.53
C ARG A 836 -26.42 -24.17 -21.65
N ASN A 837 -26.39 -24.42 -20.34
CA ASN A 837 -26.21 -23.39 -19.31
C ASN A 837 -24.78 -23.32 -18.77
N ILE A 838 -24.00 -24.40 -18.90
CA ILE A 838 -22.57 -24.46 -18.56
C ILE A 838 -21.77 -24.43 -19.85
N GLY A 839 -22.00 -25.40 -20.74
CA GLY A 839 -21.35 -25.47 -22.06
C GLY A 839 -21.74 -24.35 -23.04
N GLY A 840 -22.77 -23.55 -22.74
CA GLY A 840 -23.19 -22.42 -23.58
C GLY A 840 -23.82 -22.80 -24.93
N CYS A 841 -23.99 -24.10 -25.22
CA CYS A 841 -24.24 -24.61 -26.56
C CYS A 841 -25.66 -24.30 -27.07
N LYS A 842 -25.76 -23.39 -28.05
CA LYS A 842 -27.03 -22.78 -28.48
C LYS A 842 -28.01 -23.68 -29.25
N LYS A 843 -27.56 -24.78 -29.86
CA LYS A 843 -28.44 -25.66 -30.68
C LYS A 843 -28.13 -27.15 -30.52
N CYS A 844 -26.94 -27.57 -30.92
CA CYS A 844 -26.41 -28.90 -30.65
C CYS A 844 -25.21 -28.77 -29.72
N GLY A 845 -24.81 -29.90 -29.14
CA GLY A 845 -23.63 -29.99 -28.30
C GLY A 845 -23.62 -31.33 -27.56
N SER A 846 -22.57 -31.57 -26.79
CA SER A 846 -22.40 -32.79 -26.03
C SER A 846 -21.63 -32.53 -24.74
N TYR A 847 -21.83 -33.39 -23.74
CA TYR A 847 -21.18 -33.33 -22.43
C TYR A 847 -20.51 -34.68 -22.14
N HIS A 848 -19.19 -34.64 -21.98
CA HIS A 848 -18.36 -35.76 -21.57
C HIS A 848 -18.46 -35.91 -20.04
N ARG A 849 -18.93 -37.06 -19.59
CA ARG A 849 -19.15 -37.35 -18.17
C ARG A 849 -17.94 -38.05 -17.57
N ASP A 850 -17.74 -37.90 -16.26
CA ASP A 850 -16.71 -38.60 -15.46
C ASP A 850 -16.71 -40.13 -15.62
N ASP A 851 -17.87 -40.72 -15.94
CA ASP A 851 -18.04 -42.16 -16.17
C ASP A 851 -17.57 -42.63 -17.56
N GLY A 852 -17.07 -41.70 -18.39
CA GLY A 852 -16.63 -41.96 -19.77
C GLY A 852 -17.76 -41.99 -20.79
N CYS A 853 -18.99 -41.66 -20.39
CA CYS A 853 -20.14 -41.56 -21.27
C CYS A 853 -20.31 -40.15 -21.84
N LEU A 854 -21.07 -40.06 -22.92
CA LEU A 854 -21.33 -38.80 -23.64
C LEU A 854 -22.83 -38.60 -23.78
N VAL A 855 -23.38 -37.51 -23.23
CA VAL A 855 -24.75 -37.09 -23.56
C VAL A 855 -24.68 -36.10 -24.71
N THR A 856 -25.45 -36.36 -25.76
CA THR A 856 -25.39 -35.62 -27.03
C THR A 856 -26.76 -35.08 -27.41
N ILE A 857 -26.79 -33.79 -27.75
CA ILE A 857 -27.89 -33.08 -28.40
C ILE A 857 -27.51 -32.90 -29.87
N ASN A 858 -28.22 -33.55 -30.79
CA ASN A 858 -27.87 -33.47 -32.21
C ASN A 858 -29.10 -33.51 -33.13
N TYR A 859 -28.92 -33.05 -34.37
CA TYR A 859 -29.88 -33.30 -35.44
C TYR A 859 -29.98 -34.81 -35.72
N VAL A 860 -31.21 -35.31 -35.75
CA VAL A 860 -31.55 -36.69 -36.15
C VAL A 860 -32.39 -36.63 -37.43
N TYR A 861 -32.23 -37.63 -38.29
CA TYR A 861 -33.09 -37.82 -39.47
C TYR A 861 -34.14 -38.88 -39.14
N GLN A 862 -35.42 -38.56 -39.39
CA GLN A 862 -36.58 -39.44 -39.13
C GLN A 862 -36.69 -39.89 -37.65
N CYS A 863 -37.29 -39.04 -36.82
CA CYS A 863 -37.77 -39.46 -35.51
C CYS A 863 -39.17 -40.10 -35.62
N ASP A 864 -39.39 -41.23 -34.95
CA ASP A 864 -40.69 -41.94 -34.92
C ASP A 864 -41.58 -41.52 -33.73
N ASN A 865 -41.07 -40.71 -32.80
CA ASN A 865 -41.78 -40.27 -31.59
C ASN A 865 -42.51 -38.94 -31.83
N HIS A 866 -43.79 -39.01 -32.22
CA HIS A 866 -44.69 -37.89 -32.52
C HIS A 866 -46.00 -37.94 -31.71
#